data_AF-A0AB32WG75-F1
#
_entry.id   AF-A0AB32WG75-F1
#
_cell.length_a   1.000
_cell.length_b   1.000
_cell.length_c   1.000
_cell.angle_alpha   90.00
_cell.angle_beta   90.00
_cell.angle_gamma   90.00
#
_symmetry.space_group_name_H-M   'P 1'
#
loop_
_entity.id
_entity.type
_entity.pdbx_description
1 polymer ?
#
loop_
_entity_poly.entity_id
_entity_poly.type
_entity_poly.pdbx_seq_one_letter_code
_entity_poly.pdbx_strand_id
1 'polypeptide(L)'
;MEMDIDGACKPKEKEGEEEKEKGKPIVAMLVGAPGSGKSTFCDNVMRASSRPWVRICQDTINNGKAGTKLQCLNSAAASLKGGKSVFIDRCNLDKEQRLDFVKLGGPQVEVHAVVLDLPAKLCISRIVKRTGHEGNLQGGKAAAVVNRMLQNKELPNLSEGFSRITFCQNEADVQAAVNTYTALGSLDILPHGCFGQKNPNAKTQLSILKFLKRPHETNSQDSEPSQLSKGKGPCSKSQETVSSLSGAASQKIKVSEDPVAGFISQHDDDFPTLAFPSISTADFQFNLEKASNIIVEKVEEFIDKLGNARLVLVDLTHGSKILSSVRAKAGEKNIDSKRFFTFVGDITQLYSKGGLRCNVIANAANWRLKPGGGGVNAAIFNAGGPALEAATTDRAKSLLPGNALVVPLPSISPLYSKEGVTHVIHVLGPNMNPHRPNCLDNDYTKGCKVLRDAYSSLFEGFLSIAKTQVKFPSRSSQSIQLELSISEDKTENILRNHFSHSDQEIKEYGNYESDRSKQCKESENEVVVVMGKEQEMVLSLSGAASEKIKVIEEPAASSISQRGFDVPTLAFPSISTADFKFNLEKASNIIVEKIEEFMDRLGNARLVLVDLTHRSEILSLVRAKAAQKNIDSKSFFTFVGDITRLNSEGGLHCNVIANAANWRLKPGGGGVNAAIFNAGGSGLEAATKNQAMSLLPGTAVVVPLPSISPLSIREGVTHVIHVLGPNMNPERPNCLDDDYIKGCKILQDAYSSLFEGFLSIAKTQAKFPKRSSKSILSEPSVPEDKIIGTMTKTWAPWVQSLYNIAMQPEKYKDEVLEASDDVVVLNDKYPKAKQHLLVLARFEGLDCLADARKEHLQLLTTMHAMGLKWAEKFLHEDAALVFRLGYHSVPSMRQLHLHVISQDFDSKHLKNKKHWNSFNAAFFRDSLDVIEEVSNHGKATLQDDNRLMSMELRCHRCRSAHPNMARLKSHISNCQAPFPAALQENGRLVLAQSNSGCDP
;
A
#
# COMPACT_ATOMS: atom_id res chain seq x y z
N MET A 1 71.53 62.80 3.92
CA MET A 1 70.10 62.76 4.30
C MET A 1 69.38 61.81 3.34
N GLU A 2 69.78 60.54 3.20
CA GLU A 2 70.04 59.44 4.17
C GLU A 2 68.82 58.55 4.41
N MET A 3 69.08 57.35 4.94
CA MET A 3 68.22 56.17 4.90
C MET A 3 67.76 55.76 6.32
N ASP A 4 67.54 54.45 6.50
CA ASP A 4 67.20 53.69 7.71
C ASP A 4 65.68 53.52 7.94
N ILE A 5 65.09 52.32 8.05
CA ILE A 5 65.48 50.96 8.52
C ILE A 5 65.22 50.73 10.03
N ASP A 6 64.37 49.73 10.29
CA ASP A 6 64.11 48.92 11.49
C ASP A 6 64.08 49.52 12.92
N GLY A 7 63.09 49.05 13.69
CA GLY A 7 63.48 48.24 14.86
C GLY A 7 62.76 48.45 16.20
N ALA A 8 62.40 47.31 16.80
CA ALA A 8 62.37 47.04 18.26
C ALA A 8 61.50 47.90 19.22
N CYS A 9 60.34 47.33 19.56
CA CYS A 9 60.01 46.81 20.90
C CYS A 9 60.33 47.64 22.17
N LYS A 10 59.31 47.86 23.01
CA LYS A 10 59.42 48.22 24.44
C LYS A 10 58.68 47.20 25.34
N PRO A 11 58.94 47.17 26.66
CA PRO A 11 59.24 45.91 27.34
C PRO A 11 58.03 45.10 27.86
N LYS A 12 58.33 43.86 28.25
CA LYS A 12 57.43 42.97 29.00
C LYS A 12 57.40 43.38 30.47
N GLU A 13 56.22 43.68 31.00
CA GLU A 13 55.95 43.54 32.43
C GLU A 13 55.32 42.16 32.68
N LYS A 14 55.73 41.52 33.78
CA LYS A 14 55.16 40.24 34.24
C LYS A 14 54.24 40.51 35.42
N GLU A 15 52.97 40.74 35.16
CA GLU A 15 51.95 40.58 36.19
C GLU A 15 51.37 39.16 36.09
N GLY A 16 51.57 38.38 37.14
CA GLY A 16 51.01 37.04 37.26
C GLY A 16 49.59 37.11 37.78
N GLU A 17 48.64 37.51 36.93
CA GLU A 17 47.23 37.26 37.24
C GLU A 17 46.98 35.75 37.33
N GLU A 18 46.36 35.30 38.41
CA GLU A 18 45.93 33.91 38.55
C GLU A 18 44.92 33.58 37.45
N GLU A 19 45.22 32.61 36.58
CA GLU A 19 44.23 32.05 35.66
C GLU A 19 43.15 31.31 36.47
N LYS A 20 42.15 32.06 36.96
CA LYS A 20 40.90 31.52 37.48
C LYS A 20 40.30 30.66 36.39
N GLU A 21 40.32 29.34 36.60
CA GLU A 21 39.80 28.36 35.65
C GLU A 21 38.40 28.79 35.16
N LYS A 22 38.23 28.89 33.85
CA LYS A 22 36.93 29.17 33.25
C LYS A 22 36.29 27.85 32.88
N GLY A 23 35.52 27.32 33.81
CA GLY A 23 34.83 26.04 33.66
C GLY A 23 33.97 25.98 32.40
N LYS A 24 33.95 24.82 31.76
CA LYS A 24 33.43 24.64 30.40
C LYS A 24 31.91 24.84 30.37
N PRO A 25 31.36 25.68 29.48
CA PRO A 25 29.92 25.72 29.23
C PRO A 25 29.39 24.37 28.73
N ILE A 26 28.15 24.04 29.10
CA ILE A 26 27.51 22.75 28.79
C ILE A 26 26.34 22.96 27.83
N VAL A 27 26.29 22.16 26.76
CA VAL A 27 25.11 21.97 25.91
C VAL A 27 24.31 20.77 26.43
N ALA A 28 23.26 21.03 27.20
CA ALA A 28 22.38 20.00 27.75
C ALA A 28 21.18 19.78 26.81
N MET A 29 21.27 18.74 25.97
CA MET A 29 20.26 18.40 24.98
C MET A 29 19.15 17.54 25.60
N LEU A 30 17.91 18.05 25.63
CA LEU A 30 16.79 17.32 26.20
C LEU A 30 16.12 16.43 25.15
N VAL A 31 16.20 15.11 25.36
CA VAL A 31 15.63 14.08 24.48
C VAL A 31 14.37 13.50 25.14
N GLY A 32 13.21 13.59 24.51
CA GLY A 32 11.96 13.09 25.08
C GLY A 32 10.72 13.62 24.40
N ALA A 33 9.62 12.87 24.48
CA ALA A 33 8.35 13.21 23.83
C ALA A 33 7.72 14.51 24.39
N PRO A 34 6.75 15.12 23.69
CA PRO A 34 5.86 16.10 24.33
C PRO A 34 5.28 15.54 25.64
N GLY A 35 5.15 16.38 26.67
CA GLY A 35 4.66 15.95 27.99
C GLY A 35 5.68 15.22 28.88
N SER A 36 6.91 14.95 28.41
CA SER A 36 7.97 14.29 29.21
C SER A 36 8.66 15.20 30.24
N GLY A 37 8.13 16.39 30.55
CA GLY A 37 8.68 17.30 31.56
C GLY A 37 9.91 18.13 31.15
N LYS A 38 10.32 18.16 29.87
CA LYS A 38 11.53 18.89 29.40
C LYS A 38 11.59 20.36 29.86
N SER A 39 10.55 21.14 29.61
CA SER A 39 10.51 22.56 29.97
C SER A 39 10.64 22.74 31.49
N THR A 40 9.86 21.96 32.26
CA THR A 40 9.93 21.90 33.72
C THR A 40 11.31 21.51 34.25
N PHE A 41 12.04 20.63 33.55
CA PHE A 41 13.42 20.30 33.88
C PHE A 41 14.35 21.52 33.73
N CYS A 42 14.25 22.24 32.61
CA CYS A 42 14.97 23.51 32.41
C CYS A 42 14.62 24.51 33.52
N ASP A 43 13.33 24.75 33.76
CA ASP A 43 12.84 25.78 34.67
C ASP A 43 13.26 25.51 36.12
N ASN A 44 13.26 24.24 36.54
CA ASN A 44 13.72 23.82 37.87
C ASN A 44 15.23 24.00 38.05
N VAL A 45 16.05 23.61 37.06
CA VAL A 45 17.51 23.81 37.13
C VAL A 45 17.87 25.30 37.04
N MET A 46 17.27 26.04 36.12
CA MET A 46 17.51 27.48 35.92
C MET A 46 17.13 28.34 37.14
N ARG A 47 16.20 27.87 37.99
CA ARG A 47 15.80 28.56 39.22
C ARG A 47 16.74 28.31 40.41
N ALA A 48 17.45 27.18 40.42
CA ALA A 48 18.17 26.70 41.60
C ALA A 48 19.69 26.54 41.40
N SER A 49 20.18 26.47 40.15
CA SER A 49 21.61 26.33 39.84
C SER A 49 22.35 27.65 39.95
N SER A 50 23.58 27.61 40.47
CA SER A 50 24.51 28.75 40.48
C SER A 50 25.22 28.95 39.13
N ARG A 51 25.25 27.94 38.26
CA ARG A 51 25.78 28.01 36.90
C ARG A 51 24.80 28.78 35.98
N PRO A 52 25.27 29.71 35.14
CA PRO A 52 24.39 30.46 34.24
C PRO A 52 23.86 29.59 33.10
N TRP A 53 22.54 29.33 33.11
CA TRP A 53 21.82 28.51 32.11
C TRP A 53 20.89 29.34 31.22
N VAL A 54 20.67 28.92 29.97
CA VAL A 54 19.69 29.50 29.02
C VAL A 54 18.87 28.41 28.34
N ARG A 55 17.53 28.49 28.41
CA ARG A 55 16.61 27.58 27.69
C ARG A 55 16.42 28.02 26.23
N ILE A 56 16.84 27.17 25.30
CA ILE A 56 16.66 27.34 23.85
C ILE A 56 15.53 26.42 23.39
N CYS A 57 14.31 26.95 23.27
CA CYS A 57 13.13 26.20 22.81
C CYS A 57 12.68 26.65 21.41
N GLN A 58 12.48 25.72 20.47
CA GLN A 58 12.04 26.09 19.11
C GLN A 58 10.64 26.69 19.09
N ASP A 59 9.76 26.32 20.04
CA ASP A 59 8.36 26.76 20.08
C ASP A 59 8.20 28.25 20.45
N THR A 60 9.21 28.89 21.06
CA THR A 60 9.15 30.28 21.55
C THR A 60 10.26 31.22 21.05
N ILE A 61 11.30 30.71 20.39
CA ILE A 61 12.49 31.50 20.01
C ILE A 61 12.23 32.69 19.07
N ASN A 62 11.09 32.73 18.37
CA ASN A 62 10.70 33.83 17.50
C ASN A 62 9.75 34.78 18.24
N ASN A 63 10.26 35.52 19.23
CA ASN A 63 9.51 36.47 20.08
C ASN A 63 8.24 35.85 20.71
N GLY A 64 8.38 34.69 21.38
CA GLY A 64 7.28 33.96 21.98
C GLY A 64 6.49 33.08 21.01
N LYS A 65 6.97 32.94 19.75
CA LYS A 65 6.37 32.09 18.71
C LYS A 65 7.39 31.09 18.17
N ALA A 66 6.89 30.10 17.42
CA ALA A 66 7.74 29.08 16.82
C ALA A 66 8.74 29.67 15.81
N GLY A 67 9.99 29.21 15.89
CA GLY A 67 11.10 29.57 14.99
C GLY A 67 11.71 28.37 14.26
N THR A 68 12.94 28.53 13.80
CA THR A 68 13.68 27.55 12.98
C THR A 68 14.84 26.88 13.72
N LYS A 69 15.29 25.70 13.27
CA LYS A 69 16.50 25.01 13.80
C LYS A 69 17.73 25.93 13.75
N LEU A 70 17.87 26.75 12.70
CA LEU A 70 18.98 27.70 12.54
C LEU A 70 18.95 28.82 13.59
N GLN A 71 17.78 29.38 13.91
CA GLN A 71 17.67 30.35 15.01
C GLN A 71 18.06 29.72 16.36
N CYS A 72 17.68 28.47 16.61
CA CYS A 72 18.10 27.74 17.82
C CYS A 72 19.63 27.55 17.87
N LEU A 73 20.26 27.15 16.76
CA LEU A 73 21.71 26.99 16.67
C LEU A 73 22.44 28.33 16.90
N ASN A 74 21.99 29.41 16.26
CA ASN A 74 22.60 30.73 16.39
C ASN A 74 22.48 31.28 17.83
N SER A 75 21.31 31.13 18.46
CA SER A 75 21.08 31.59 19.83
C SER A 75 21.84 30.76 20.87
N ALA A 76 21.94 29.44 20.67
CA ALA A 76 22.80 28.58 21.48
C ALA A 76 24.28 28.96 21.36
N ALA A 77 24.78 29.13 20.12
CA ALA A 77 26.17 29.54 19.87
C ALA A 77 26.50 30.93 20.45
N ALA A 78 25.59 31.89 20.37
CA ALA A 78 25.76 33.20 21.00
C ALA A 78 25.79 33.11 22.54
N SER A 79 24.92 32.29 23.14
CA SER A 79 24.86 32.08 24.59
C SER A 79 26.13 31.40 25.13
N LEU A 80 26.64 30.38 24.40
CA LEU A 80 27.89 29.69 24.72
C LEU A 80 29.10 30.62 24.63
N LYS A 81 29.18 31.47 23.58
CA LYS A 81 30.21 32.53 23.47
C LYS A 81 30.14 33.55 24.61
N GLY A 82 28.95 33.79 25.16
CA GLY A 82 28.73 34.58 26.37
C GLY A 82 28.99 33.84 27.68
N GLY A 83 29.65 32.67 27.65
CA GLY A 83 30.00 31.88 28.84
C GLY A 83 28.83 31.13 29.50
N LYS A 84 27.65 31.12 28.88
CA LYS A 84 26.43 30.51 29.46
C LYS A 84 26.25 29.08 28.97
N SER A 85 25.88 28.18 29.87
CA SER A 85 25.43 26.83 29.51
C SER A 85 24.01 26.89 28.93
N VAL A 86 23.65 25.94 28.06
CA VAL A 86 22.40 26.00 27.28
C VAL A 86 21.60 24.70 27.36
N PHE A 87 20.28 24.80 27.50
CA PHE A 87 19.35 23.68 27.33
C PHE A 87 18.73 23.71 25.93
N ILE A 88 18.78 22.59 25.20
CA ILE A 88 18.13 22.46 23.89
C ILE A 88 16.79 21.74 24.06
N ASP A 89 15.71 22.49 24.26
CA ASP A 89 14.35 21.98 24.47
C ASP A 89 13.60 21.83 23.13
N ARG A 90 13.87 20.72 22.44
CA ARG A 90 13.43 20.48 21.04
C ARG A 90 12.97 19.05 20.76
N CYS A 91 12.67 18.27 21.81
CA CYS A 91 12.35 16.82 21.77
C CYS A 91 13.46 15.88 21.26
N ASN A 92 14.21 16.25 20.21
CA ASN A 92 15.49 15.66 19.81
C ASN A 92 15.48 14.12 19.60
N LEU A 93 14.41 13.61 18.99
CA LEU A 93 14.05 12.18 19.03
C LEU A 93 14.80 11.28 18.04
N ASP A 94 15.41 11.86 17.00
CA ASP A 94 16.24 11.15 16.01
C ASP A 94 17.63 11.80 15.89
N LYS A 95 18.58 11.08 15.29
CA LYS A 95 19.98 11.50 15.15
C LYS A 95 20.15 12.74 14.25
N GLU A 96 19.33 12.93 13.22
CA GLU A 96 19.41 14.11 12.34
C GLU A 96 18.99 15.40 13.06
N GLN A 97 18.00 15.33 13.94
CA GLN A 97 17.61 16.44 14.81
C GLN A 97 18.77 16.86 15.71
N ARG A 98 19.48 15.89 16.30
CA ARG A 98 20.59 16.09 17.24
C ARG A 98 21.88 16.59 16.58
N LEU A 99 22.21 16.05 15.40
CA LEU A 99 23.51 16.18 14.71
C LEU A 99 24.13 17.59 14.75
N ASP A 100 23.37 18.63 14.39
CA ASP A 100 23.92 20.00 14.31
C ASP A 100 24.10 20.68 15.67
N PHE A 101 23.36 20.25 16.69
CA PHE A 101 23.53 20.75 18.06
C PHE A 101 24.72 20.09 18.75
N VAL A 102 25.08 18.84 18.40
CA VAL A 102 26.29 18.21 18.93
C VAL A 102 27.57 18.87 18.38
N LYS A 103 27.52 19.43 17.16
CA LYS A 103 28.59 20.27 16.58
C LYS A 103 28.83 21.59 17.31
N LEU A 104 28.05 21.92 18.34
CA LEU A 104 28.34 23.04 19.25
C LEU A 104 29.37 22.67 20.33
N GLY A 105 29.66 21.38 20.50
CA GLY A 105 30.71 20.88 21.39
C GLY A 105 32.12 21.09 20.84
N GLY A 106 33.10 21.02 21.73
CA GLY A 106 34.52 21.14 21.40
C GLY A 106 35.41 21.14 22.64
N PRO A 107 36.71 21.46 22.53
CA PRO A 107 37.64 21.43 23.66
C PRO A 107 37.20 22.28 24.88
N GLN A 108 36.43 23.34 24.63
CA GLN A 108 35.92 24.29 25.62
C GLN A 108 34.43 24.11 25.98
N VAL A 109 33.67 23.24 25.29
CA VAL A 109 32.22 23.11 25.46
C VAL A 109 31.81 21.63 25.48
N GLU A 110 31.18 21.21 26.57
CA GLU A 110 30.67 19.84 26.72
C GLU A 110 29.28 19.65 26.11
N VAL A 111 28.96 18.43 25.69
CA VAL A 111 27.63 18.09 25.14
C VAL A 111 27.04 16.91 25.88
N HIS A 112 25.98 17.18 26.65
CA HIS A 112 25.25 16.18 27.42
C HIS A 112 23.90 15.88 26.77
N ALA A 113 23.43 14.64 26.86
CA ALA A 113 22.03 14.28 26.61
C ALA A 113 21.32 13.95 27.92
N VAL A 114 20.13 14.50 28.12
CA VAL A 114 19.21 14.11 29.20
C VAL A 114 17.97 13.49 28.56
N VAL A 115 17.80 12.18 28.73
CA VAL A 115 16.79 11.37 28.05
C VAL A 115 15.61 11.14 28.99
N LEU A 116 14.58 11.97 28.86
CA LEU A 116 13.33 11.87 29.62
C LEU A 116 12.43 10.80 28.96
N ASP A 117 12.78 9.52 29.19
CA ASP A 117 12.11 8.32 28.67
C ASP A 117 10.94 7.87 29.57
N LEU A 118 10.12 8.84 29.98
CA LEU A 118 8.95 8.59 30.82
C LEU A 118 7.85 7.85 30.04
N PRO A 119 7.05 6.97 30.69
CA PRO A 119 6.01 6.20 30.02
C PRO A 119 5.06 7.06 29.20
N ALA A 120 4.79 6.68 27.95
CA ALA A 120 3.95 7.45 27.03
C ALA A 120 2.57 7.83 27.62
N LYS A 121 1.97 6.94 28.42
CA LYS A 121 0.70 7.20 29.14
C LYS A 121 0.79 8.37 30.12
N LEU A 122 1.92 8.56 30.80
CA LEU A 122 2.19 9.68 31.70
C LEU A 122 2.42 10.98 30.92
N CYS A 123 3.20 10.92 29.83
CA CYS A 123 3.41 12.05 28.92
C CYS A 123 2.08 12.55 28.32
N ILE A 124 1.22 11.63 27.86
CA ILE A 124 -0.10 11.95 27.32
C ILE A 124 -1.02 12.52 28.41
N SER A 125 -1.07 11.94 29.62
CA SER A 125 -1.91 12.47 30.69
C SER A 125 -1.50 13.89 31.12
N ARG A 126 -0.20 14.20 31.09
CA ARG A 126 0.33 15.56 31.30
C ARG A 126 -0.12 16.54 30.20
N ILE A 127 -0.17 16.14 28.94
CA ILE A 127 -0.66 17.01 27.84
C ILE A 127 -2.18 17.19 27.90
N VAL A 128 -2.93 16.18 28.32
CA VAL A 128 -4.40 16.26 28.44
C VAL A 128 -4.80 17.11 29.66
N LYS A 129 -4.02 17.09 30.75
CA LYS A 129 -4.29 17.89 31.97
C LYS A 129 -3.79 19.34 31.92
N ARG A 130 -2.84 19.69 31.04
CA ARG A 130 -2.26 21.05 31.00
C ARG A 130 -3.13 22.01 30.19
N THR A 131 -3.35 23.19 30.75
CA THR A 131 -3.82 24.38 30.00
C THR A 131 -2.61 25.20 29.53
N GLY A 132 -2.72 25.88 28.39
CA GLY A 132 -1.83 27.01 28.04
C GLY A 132 -0.34 26.75 27.79
N HIS A 133 0.07 25.61 27.22
CA HIS A 133 1.50 25.41 26.84
C HIS A 133 1.87 26.07 25.51
N GLU A 134 3.05 26.68 25.48
CA GLU A 134 3.78 27.35 24.36
C GLU A 134 3.71 26.71 22.96
N GLY A 135 3.36 25.42 22.87
CA GLY A 135 3.42 24.62 21.64
C GLY A 135 2.04 24.16 21.13
N ASN A 136 0.95 24.73 21.66
CA ASN A 136 -0.46 24.52 21.28
C ASN A 136 -1.01 23.09 21.22
N LEU A 137 -0.21 22.07 21.54
CA LEU A 137 -0.67 20.68 21.63
C LEU A 137 -1.50 20.48 22.92
N GLN A 138 -2.82 20.36 22.74
CA GLN A 138 -3.83 20.14 23.78
C GLN A 138 -4.90 19.11 23.29
N GLY A 139 -5.70 18.57 24.21
CA GLY A 139 -6.82 17.68 23.91
C GLY A 139 -6.45 16.33 23.28
N GLY A 140 -7.43 15.62 22.73
CA GLY A 140 -7.27 14.23 22.23
C GLY A 140 -6.21 14.03 21.14
N LYS A 141 -5.85 15.09 20.41
CA LYS A 141 -4.77 15.06 19.40
C LYS A 141 -3.39 14.78 20.03
N ALA A 142 -3.22 15.02 21.33
CA ALA A 142 -1.99 14.77 22.07
C ALA A 142 -1.50 13.31 21.98
N ALA A 143 -2.41 12.34 22.13
CA ALA A 143 -2.06 10.92 22.12
C ALA A 143 -1.48 10.48 20.76
N ALA A 144 -2.10 10.90 19.67
CA ALA A 144 -1.63 10.62 18.32
C ALA A 144 -0.25 11.26 18.03
N VAL A 145 -0.02 12.49 18.48
CA VAL A 145 1.26 13.19 18.28
C VAL A 145 2.39 12.55 19.11
N VAL A 146 2.17 12.24 20.39
CA VAL A 146 3.16 11.56 21.23
C VAL A 146 3.50 10.18 20.68
N ASN A 147 2.50 9.37 20.33
CA ASN A 147 2.74 8.01 19.83
C ASN A 147 3.45 8.03 18.46
N ARG A 148 3.09 8.94 17.56
CA ARG A 148 3.79 9.13 16.27
C ARG A 148 5.23 9.60 16.46
N MET A 149 5.48 10.48 17.42
CA MET A 149 6.84 10.94 17.75
C MET A 149 7.70 9.84 18.38
N LEU A 150 7.12 8.94 19.18
CA LEU A 150 7.83 7.82 19.79
C LEU A 150 8.09 6.64 18.81
N GLN A 151 7.32 6.52 17.73
CA GLN A 151 7.51 5.46 16.72
C GLN A 151 8.87 5.53 16.01
N ASN A 152 9.43 6.74 15.85
CA ASN A 152 10.73 6.97 15.20
C ASN A 152 11.79 7.43 16.21
N LYS A 153 11.67 7.03 17.49
CA LYS A 153 12.61 7.45 18.54
C LYS A 153 13.89 6.61 18.52
N GLU A 154 15.01 7.27 18.22
CA GLU A 154 16.36 6.74 18.37
C GLU A 154 16.96 7.22 19.70
N LEU A 155 17.43 6.29 20.55
CA LEU A 155 18.15 6.67 21.77
C LEU A 155 19.52 7.28 21.41
N PRO A 156 19.97 8.34 22.11
CA PRO A 156 21.28 8.92 21.84
C PRO A 156 22.40 7.95 22.23
N ASN A 157 23.49 7.96 21.45
CA ASN A 157 24.69 7.16 21.68
C ASN A 157 25.93 8.06 21.80
N LEU A 158 26.93 7.67 22.61
CA LEU A 158 28.18 8.42 22.79
C LEU A 158 28.92 8.67 21.46
N SER A 159 28.82 7.75 20.50
CA SER A 159 29.37 7.88 19.13
C SER A 159 28.72 8.99 18.28
N GLU A 160 27.67 9.66 18.77
CA GLU A 160 27.17 10.90 18.15
C GLU A 160 27.99 12.14 18.52
N GLY A 161 28.85 12.05 19.54
CA GLY A 161 29.63 13.17 20.09
C GLY A 161 29.16 13.67 21.47
N PHE A 162 28.34 12.90 22.19
CA PHE A 162 27.95 13.22 23.57
C PHE A 162 29.05 12.82 24.55
N SER A 163 29.53 13.75 25.39
CA SER A 163 30.44 13.42 26.51
C SER A 163 29.71 12.67 27.62
N ARG A 164 28.41 12.94 27.83
CA ARG A 164 27.57 12.30 28.84
C ARG A 164 26.14 12.06 28.36
N ILE A 165 25.55 10.94 28.75
CA ILE A 165 24.13 10.62 28.52
C ILE A 165 23.50 10.17 29.85
N THR A 166 22.45 10.86 30.31
CA THR A 166 21.67 10.51 31.49
C THR A 166 20.27 10.06 31.07
N PHE A 167 19.88 8.82 31.38
CA PHE A 167 18.54 8.28 31.11
C PHE A 167 17.64 8.39 32.34
N CYS A 168 16.45 8.97 32.18
CA CYS A 168 15.43 9.09 33.21
C CYS A 168 14.16 8.36 32.77
N GLN A 169 13.83 7.25 33.44
CA GLN A 169 12.71 6.36 33.10
C GLN A 169 11.49 6.59 34.03
N ASN A 170 11.69 7.21 35.18
CA ASN A 170 10.64 7.59 36.13
C ASN A 170 10.93 8.94 36.80
N GLU A 171 9.97 9.50 37.54
CA GLU A 171 10.06 10.83 38.15
C GLU A 171 11.22 10.99 39.14
N ALA A 172 11.60 9.94 39.87
CA ALA A 172 12.76 10.01 40.78
C ALA A 172 14.08 10.13 40.00
N ASP A 173 14.19 9.48 38.83
CA ASP A 173 15.35 9.65 37.94
C ASP A 173 15.40 11.10 37.39
N VAL A 174 14.23 11.68 37.07
CA VAL A 174 14.12 13.08 36.63
C VAL A 174 14.55 14.02 37.75
N GLN A 175 14.07 13.82 38.99
CA GLN A 175 14.46 14.66 40.13
C GLN A 175 15.93 14.49 40.50
N ALA A 176 16.49 13.28 40.44
CA ALA A 176 17.92 13.05 40.63
C ALA A 176 18.75 13.77 39.55
N ALA A 177 18.31 13.76 38.30
CA ALA A 177 18.94 14.53 37.23
C ALA A 177 18.79 16.06 37.43
N VAL A 178 17.62 16.56 37.89
CA VAL A 178 17.45 17.97 38.27
C VAL A 178 18.45 18.34 39.37
N ASN A 179 18.49 17.58 40.47
CA ASN A 179 19.42 17.81 41.57
C ASN A 179 20.89 17.81 41.10
N THR A 180 21.25 16.89 40.20
CA THR A 180 22.60 16.81 39.60
C THR A 180 22.95 18.08 38.80
N TYR A 181 22.07 18.55 37.93
CA TYR A 181 22.34 19.73 37.10
C TYR A 181 22.17 21.05 37.86
N THR A 182 21.35 21.06 38.93
CA THR A 182 21.24 22.16 39.89
C THR A 182 22.53 22.33 40.67
N ALA A 183 23.09 21.24 41.21
CA ALA A 183 24.30 21.25 42.03
C ALA A 183 25.59 21.60 41.26
N LEU A 184 25.56 21.65 39.93
CA LEU A 184 26.70 22.12 39.12
C LEU A 184 26.93 23.62 39.32
N GLY A 185 28.04 23.95 39.96
CA GLY A 185 28.67 25.27 39.89
C GLY A 185 29.37 25.51 38.55
N SER A 186 29.95 26.70 38.41
CA SER A 186 30.56 27.17 37.15
C SER A 186 31.81 26.39 36.73
N LEU A 187 32.50 25.72 37.66
CA LEU A 187 33.70 24.91 37.41
C LEU A 187 33.39 23.43 37.15
N ASP A 188 32.32 22.91 37.75
CA ASP A 188 32.10 21.48 37.89
C ASP A 188 31.86 20.76 36.54
N ILE A 189 32.47 19.59 36.40
CA ILE A 189 32.36 18.69 35.24
C ILE A 189 31.67 17.40 35.70
N LEU A 190 30.71 16.88 34.93
CA LEU A 190 30.08 15.59 35.22
C LEU A 190 30.89 14.45 34.59
N PRO A 191 30.99 13.27 35.24
CA PRO A 191 31.70 12.14 34.67
C PRO A 191 31.08 11.71 33.33
N HIS A 192 31.95 11.37 32.38
CA HIS A 192 31.58 10.99 31.02
C HIS A 192 30.91 9.60 30.96
N GLY A 193 30.18 9.32 29.88
CA GLY A 193 29.55 8.02 29.61
C GLY A 193 28.02 7.98 29.81
N CYS A 194 27.46 6.77 29.95
CA CYS A 194 26.01 6.53 30.06
C CYS A 194 25.57 6.21 31.49
N PHE A 195 24.54 6.91 31.98
CA PHE A 195 24.04 6.83 33.36
C PHE A 195 22.52 6.60 33.37
N GLY A 196 22.00 5.87 34.35
CA GLY A 196 20.56 5.56 34.48
C GLY A 196 20.00 4.55 33.46
N GLN A 197 20.84 4.06 32.53
CA GLN A 197 20.44 3.06 31.54
C GLN A 197 20.27 1.68 32.19
N LYS A 198 19.02 1.23 32.37
CA LYS A 198 18.76 -0.16 32.80
C LYS A 198 19.22 -1.16 31.73
N ASN A 199 19.85 -2.25 32.18
CA ASN A 199 20.40 -3.31 31.32
C ASN A 199 19.38 -3.79 30.27
N PRO A 200 19.70 -3.78 28.96
CA PRO A 200 18.81 -4.28 27.91
C PRO A 200 18.33 -5.72 28.16
N ASN A 201 19.22 -6.57 28.70
CA ASN A 201 18.99 -8.00 28.89
C ASN A 201 18.27 -8.36 30.22
N ALA A 202 17.87 -7.37 31.03
CA ALA A 202 17.28 -7.61 32.36
C ALA A 202 15.74 -7.78 32.37
N LYS A 203 15.08 -7.84 31.19
CA LYS A 203 13.62 -7.90 31.09
C LYS A 203 13.00 -9.32 31.11
N THR A 204 13.80 -10.37 31.29
CA THR A 204 13.40 -11.75 30.97
C THR A 204 12.89 -12.59 32.16
N GLN A 205 12.94 -12.11 33.43
CA GLN A 205 12.61 -12.97 34.59
C GLN A 205 11.75 -12.38 35.74
N LEU A 206 11.36 -11.11 35.76
CA LEU A 206 10.66 -10.52 36.93
C LEU A 206 9.38 -9.73 36.60
N SER A 207 8.26 -10.43 36.40
CA SER A 207 6.90 -9.91 36.74
C SER A 207 5.74 -10.93 36.68
N ILE A 208 5.97 -12.25 36.80
CA ILE A 208 4.86 -13.25 36.90
C ILE A 208 4.21 -13.26 38.30
N LEU A 209 4.80 -12.58 39.30
CA LEU A 209 4.30 -12.52 40.68
C LEU A 209 3.85 -11.11 41.11
N LYS A 210 2.64 -10.72 40.69
CA LYS A 210 1.48 -10.53 41.62
C LYS A 210 0.24 -9.97 40.91
N PHE A 211 -0.88 -10.68 41.09
CA PHE A 211 -2.23 -10.33 40.66
C PHE A 211 -3.00 -9.72 41.86
N LEU A 212 -4.00 -8.84 41.59
CA LEU A 212 -5.06 -8.37 42.51
C LEU A 212 -4.57 -7.48 43.70
N LYS A 213 -5.27 -6.42 44.15
CA LYS A 213 -6.73 -6.13 44.22
C LYS A 213 -7.09 -4.64 43.89
N ARG A 214 -8.39 -4.35 43.93
CA ARG A 214 -9.12 -3.05 43.97
C ARG A 214 -10.22 -3.18 45.09
N PRO A 215 -11.06 -2.16 45.45
CA PRO A 215 -11.13 -0.73 45.07
C PRO A 215 -11.25 0.24 46.30
N HIS A 216 -11.76 1.48 46.07
CA HIS A 216 -12.34 2.50 46.99
C HIS A 216 -11.46 3.55 47.71
N GLU A 217 -11.47 4.77 47.14
CA GLU A 217 -12.07 6.04 47.65
C GLU A 217 -11.63 6.80 48.93
N THR A 218 -11.92 8.11 48.87
CA THR A 218 -11.94 9.19 49.90
C THR A 218 -10.65 9.82 50.46
N ASN A 219 -10.61 11.15 50.30
CA ASN A 219 -10.17 12.23 51.21
C ASN A 219 -8.73 12.30 51.79
N SER A 220 -7.94 13.18 51.15
CA SER A 220 -7.27 14.39 51.71
C SER A 220 -6.52 14.43 53.06
N GLN A 221 -5.42 15.19 53.02
CA GLN A 221 -4.60 15.80 54.09
C GLN A 221 -3.34 15.04 54.59
N ASP A 222 -2.20 15.64 54.22
CA ASP A 222 -1.08 16.11 55.06
C ASP A 222 -0.21 15.16 55.92
N SER A 223 1.10 15.49 55.90
CA SER A 223 2.16 15.19 56.88
C SER A 223 3.03 13.93 56.75
N GLU A 224 4.32 14.14 57.05
CA GLU A 224 5.43 13.19 57.29
C GLU A 224 5.53 12.79 58.78
N PRO A 225 6.49 11.94 59.25
CA PRO A 225 7.10 10.72 58.69
C PRO A 225 7.22 9.60 59.79
N SER A 226 8.34 8.85 59.83
CA SER A 226 8.77 7.80 60.81
C SER A 226 8.14 6.39 60.61
N GLN A 227 8.87 5.26 60.52
CA GLN A 227 9.81 4.56 61.45
C GLN A 227 9.11 3.91 62.67
N LEU A 228 9.38 2.66 63.10
CA LEU A 228 10.24 1.57 62.58
C LEU A 228 9.86 0.19 63.24
N SER A 229 10.16 -0.93 62.55
CA SER A 229 10.50 -2.26 63.11
C SER A 229 9.42 -3.29 63.55
N LYS A 230 9.73 -4.58 63.24
CA LYS A 230 9.59 -5.88 63.98
C LYS A 230 8.33 -6.15 64.86
N GLY A 231 7.76 -7.36 64.91
CA GLY A 231 8.06 -8.66 64.25
C GLY A 231 7.77 -9.88 65.16
N LYS A 232 7.61 -11.10 64.59
CA LYS A 232 7.12 -12.36 65.25
C LYS A 232 5.61 -12.31 65.59
N GLY A 233 4.88 -13.40 65.89
CA GLY A 233 5.20 -14.84 66.04
C GLY A 233 3.95 -15.74 65.85
N PRO A 234 4.01 -17.09 66.02
CA PRO A 234 3.14 -18.01 65.27
C PRO A 234 2.21 -18.99 66.04
N CYS A 235 1.26 -19.55 65.28
CA CYS A 235 0.69 -20.93 65.32
C CYS A 235 -0.50 -21.30 66.23
N SER A 236 -1.53 -21.95 65.63
CA SER A 236 -2.50 -22.97 66.15
C SER A 236 -3.12 -22.79 67.57
N LYS A 237 -4.43 -22.95 67.85
CA LYS A 237 -5.53 -23.86 67.39
C LYS A 237 -6.85 -23.40 68.11
N SER A 238 -8.04 -24.03 68.16
CA SER A 238 -8.72 -25.21 67.55
C SER A 238 -10.24 -25.17 67.87
N GLN A 239 -11.08 -25.74 66.99
CA GLN A 239 -12.40 -26.39 67.25
C GLN A 239 -13.58 -25.67 67.96
N GLU A 240 -14.79 -25.83 67.40
CA GLU A 240 -15.94 -26.46 68.10
C GLU A 240 -17.00 -27.03 67.09
N THR A 241 -18.02 -27.75 67.57
CA THR A 241 -18.90 -28.68 66.77
C THR A 241 -20.24 -28.98 67.50
N VAL A 242 -21.31 -29.58 66.93
CA VAL A 242 -21.51 -30.28 65.63
C VAL A 242 -22.45 -29.48 64.69
N SER A 243 -23.72 -29.76 64.28
CA SER A 243 -24.69 -30.91 64.27
C SER A 243 -25.89 -30.50 63.37
N SER A 244 -26.74 -31.36 62.77
CA SER A 244 -26.65 -32.71 62.16
C SER A 244 -28.02 -33.14 61.59
N LEU A 245 -28.08 -34.15 60.68
CA LEU A 245 -29.26 -34.77 60.02
C LEU A 245 -29.79 -34.05 58.76
N SER A 246 -30.41 -34.70 57.75
CA SER A 246 -30.38 -36.13 57.33
C SER A 246 -30.94 -36.42 55.92
N GLY A 247 -30.06 -36.55 54.90
CA GLY A 247 -30.28 -37.38 53.69
C GLY A 247 -31.22 -36.88 52.56
N ALA A 248 -31.33 -37.56 51.41
CA ALA A 248 -30.37 -38.48 50.73
C ALA A 248 -30.90 -38.91 49.34
N ALA A 249 -30.12 -38.79 48.24
CA ALA A 249 -30.12 -39.70 47.08
C ALA A 249 -29.08 -39.37 45.98
N SER A 250 -28.35 -40.40 45.54
CA SER A 250 -27.93 -40.73 44.16
C SER A 250 -27.11 -39.79 43.24
N GLN A 251 -25.85 -40.24 43.06
CA GLN A 251 -25.10 -40.40 41.80
C GLN A 251 -24.31 -39.23 41.17
N LYS A 252 -23.06 -39.56 40.84
CA LYS A 252 -22.04 -38.75 40.16
C LYS A 252 -22.21 -38.86 38.63
N ILE A 253 -21.79 -37.82 37.92
CA ILE A 253 -20.96 -37.98 36.72
C ILE A 253 -19.59 -37.34 37.02
N LYS A 254 -18.51 -37.93 36.51
CA LYS A 254 -17.11 -37.53 36.79
C LYS A 254 -16.42 -37.17 35.48
N VAL A 255 -16.05 -35.90 35.32
CA VAL A 255 -15.25 -35.36 34.21
C VAL A 255 -14.12 -34.56 34.87
N SER A 256 -13.08 -35.25 35.37
CA SER A 256 -11.84 -35.63 34.66
C SER A 256 -10.85 -34.47 34.58
N GLU A 257 -9.67 -34.69 35.16
CA GLU A 257 -8.62 -33.67 35.34
C GLU A 257 -7.97 -33.21 34.03
N ASP A 258 -7.21 -32.11 34.08
CA ASP A 258 -6.46 -31.60 32.94
C ASP A 258 -5.55 -32.67 32.31
N PRO A 259 -5.43 -32.74 30.96
CA PRO A 259 -4.37 -33.50 30.31
C PRO A 259 -3.02 -32.82 30.59
N VAL A 260 -2.37 -33.22 31.68
CA VAL A 260 -0.95 -32.98 31.94
C VAL A 260 -0.13 -33.49 30.76
N ALA A 261 0.96 -32.80 30.42
CA ALA A 261 1.75 -33.04 29.21
C ALA A 261 2.12 -34.53 29.00
N GLY A 262 1.45 -35.18 28.04
CA GLY A 262 1.66 -36.58 27.69
C GLY A 262 1.21 -36.85 26.26
N PHE A 263 2.17 -37.26 25.42
CA PHE A 263 2.01 -37.88 24.09
C PHE A 263 0.80 -37.46 23.25
N ILE A 264 0.92 -36.32 22.55
CA ILE A 264 0.28 -36.19 21.23
C ILE A 264 0.96 -37.21 20.30
N SER A 265 0.17 -38.06 19.64
CA SER A 265 0.72 -39.19 18.88
C SER A 265 1.39 -38.75 17.57
N GLN A 266 2.32 -39.57 17.06
CA GLN A 266 3.08 -39.31 15.82
C GLN A 266 2.24 -39.35 14.52
N HIS A 267 0.92 -39.54 14.61
CA HIS A 267 0.01 -39.61 13.45
C HIS A 267 -0.91 -38.39 13.29
N ASP A 268 -0.73 -37.33 14.07
CA ASP A 268 -1.65 -36.17 14.10
C ASP A 268 -1.26 -35.04 13.11
N ASP A 269 -0.31 -35.31 12.21
CA ASP A 269 0.31 -34.37 11.26
C ASP A 269 -0.52 -34.15 9.98
N ASP A 270 -1.50 -35.02 9.71
CA ASP A 270 -2.32 -35.04 8.48
C ASP A 270 -3.57 -34.13 8.49
N PHE A 271 -3.90 -33.49 9.62
CA PHE A 271 -5.13 -32.68 9.74
C PHE A 271 -4.90 -31.18 9.48
N PRO A 272 -5.53 -30.58 8.44
CA PRO A 272 -5.48 -29.14 8.23
C PRO A 272 -6.01 -28.40 9.48
N THR A 273 -5.20 -27.51 10.05
CA THR A 273 -5.44 -26.93 11.37
C THR A 273 -5.21 -25.43 11.34
N LEU A 274 -6.27 -24.65 11.56
CA LEU A 274 -6.23 -23.20 11.67
C LEU A 274 -6.02 -22.77 13.12
N ALA A 275 -4.88 -22.18 13.43
CA ALA A 275 -4.75 -21.35 14.63
C ALA A 275 -5.23 -19.93 14.35
N PHE A 276 -6.03 -19.35 15.25
CA PHE A 276 -6.47 -17.97 15.15
C PHE A 276 -6.47 -17.25 16.50
N PRO A 277 -6.09 -15.96 16.56
CA PRO A 277 -6.21 -15.16 17.77
C PRO A 277 -7.62 -14.62 17.91
N SER A 278 -7.96 -14.12 19.11
CA SER A 278 -9.20 -13.37 19.27
C SER A 278 -9.16 -12.05 18.49
N ILE A 279 -9.99 -11.95 17.44
CA ILE A 279 -10.07 -10.78 16.58
C ILE A 279 -10.70 -9.60 17.33
N SER A 280 -10.15 -8.40 17.12
CA SER A 280 -10.58 -7.10 17.66
C SER A 280 -10.57 -6.85 19.17
N THR A 281 -10.37 -7.87 20.00
CA THR A 281 -10.49 -7.74 21.47
C THR A 281 -9.35 -6.97 22.15
N ALA A 282 -8.16 -6.95 21.55
CA ALA A 282 -6.99 -6.23 22.08
C ALA A 282 -6.90 -4.77 21.58
N ASP A 283 -6.15 -4.52 20.49
CA ASP A 283 -5.85 -3.18 19.97
C ASP A 283 -7.09 -2.35 19.57
N PHE A 284 -8.16 -3.04 19.20
CA PHE A 284 -9.45 -2.51 18.78
C PHE A 284 -10.51 -2.53 19.89
N GLN A 285 -10.15 -2.97 21.11
CA GLN A 285 -10.93 -2.82 22.35
C GLN A 285 -12.37 -3.38 22.30
N PHE A 286 -12.64 -4.37 21.45
CA PHE A 286 -13.96 -4.99 21.37
C PHE A 286 -14.28 -5.80 22.64
N ASN A 287 -15.49 -5.63 23.18
CA ASN A 287 -15.97 -6.30 24.39
C ASN A 287 -15.79 -7.84 24.36
N LEU A 288 -15.05 -8.39 25.33
CA LEU A 288 -14.69 -9.82 25.41
C LEU A 288 -15.90 -10.76 25.50
N GLU A 289 -16.99 -10.32 26.12
CA GLU A 289 -18.18 -11.14 26.35
C GLU A 289 -18.98 -11.29 25.06
N LYS A 290 -19.19 -10.18 24.32
CA LYS A 290 -19.75 -10.20 22.97
C LYS A 290 -18.83 -10.94 21.98
N ALA A 291 -17.51 -10.78 22.10
CA ALA A 291 -16.55 -11.49 21.25
C ALA A 291 -16.56 -13.01 21.47
N SER A 292 -16.58 -13.48 22.73
CA SER A 292 -16.62 -14.93 23.03
C SER A 292 -17.92 -15.58 22.55
N ASN A 293 -19.07 -14.89 22.67
CA ASN A 293 -20.33 -15.35 22.08
C ASN A 293 -20.20 -15.51 20.55
N ILE A 294 -19.67 -14.51 19.85
CA ILE A 294 -19.52 -14.53 18.39
C ILE A 294 -18.50 -15.58 17.93
N ILE A 295 -17.43 -15.82 18.68
CA ILE A 295 -16.48 -16.90 18.38
C ILE A 295 -17.18 -18.26 18.43
N VAL A 296 -17.92 -18.55 19.50
CA VAL A 296 -18.62 -19.85 19.65
C VAL A 296 -19.74 -20.01 18.63
N GLU A 297 -20.56 -18.97 18.42
CA GLU A 297 -21.58 -18.90 17.36
C GLU A 297 -20.99 -19.24 15.97
N LYS A 298 -19.81 -18.70 15.65
CA LYS A 298 -19.18 -18.89 14.34
C LYS A 298 -18.40 -20.18 14.20
N VAL A 299 -17.87 -20.73 15.30
CA VAL A 299 -17.31 -22.09 15.30
C VAL A 299 -18.44 -23.10 15.10
N GLU A 300 -19.53 -23.00 15.85
CA GLU A 300 -20.73 -23.83 15.73
C GLU A 300 -21.30 -23.82 14.31
N GLU A 301 -21.39 -22.65 13.68
CA GLU A 301 -21.85 -22.52 12.28
C GLU A 301 -20.89 -23.11 11.23
N PHE A 302 -19.61 -23.36 11.56
CA PHE A 302 -18.59 -23.79 10.57
C PHE A 302 -17.95 -25.15 10.85
N ILE A 303 -18.08 -25.72 12.05
CA ILE A 303 -17.40 -26.95 12.43
C ILE A 303 -17.78 -28.13 11.53
N ASP A 304 -19.06 -28.31 11.21
CA ASP A 304 -19.50 -29.41 10.34
C ASP A 304 -19.08 -29.22 8.87
N LYS A 305 -18.99 -27.97 8.41
CA LYS A 305 -18.55 -27.62 7.05
C LYS A 305 -17.07 -27.95 6.81
N LEU A 306 -16.27 -28.12 7.87
CA LEU A 306 -14.81 -28.27 7.84
C LEU A 306 -14.31 -29.72 7.65
N GLY A 307 -15.17 -30.73 7.68
CA GLY A 307 -14.77 -32.13 7.43
C GLY A 307 -13.76 -32.64 8.46
N ASN A 308 -12.54 -33.01 8.04
CA ASN A 308 -11.47 -33.43 8.94
C ASN A 308 -10.64 -32.26 9.52
N ALA A 309 -10.85 -31.02 9.06
CA ALA A 309 -10.07 -29.87 9.49
C ALA A 309 -10.45 -29.40 10.91
N ARG A 310 -9.47 -28.78 11.59
CA ARG A 310 -9.52 -28.34 12.99
C ARG A 310 -9.40 -26.82 13.14
N LEU A 311 -10.00 -26.29 14.19
CA LEU A 311 -9.96 -24.88 14.60
C LEU A 311 -9.33 -24.75 15.99
N VAL A 312 -8.41 -23.79 16.17
CA VAL A 312 -7.74 -23.57 17.46
C VAL A 312 -7.72 -22.07 17.79
N LEU A 313 -8.40 -21.67 18.86
CA LEU A 313 -8.30 -20.31 19.38
C LEU A 313 -7.06 -20.17 20.27
N VAL A 314 -6.17 -19.24 19.94
CA VAL A 314 -4.86 -19.05 20.58
C VAL A 314 -4.78 -17.71 21.31
N ASP A 315 -4.20 -17.70 22.51
CA ASP A 315 -3.74 -16.50 23.21
C ASP A 315 -2.50 -16.80 24.07
N LEU A 316 -1.74 -15.77 24.44
CA LEU A 316 -0.38 -15.87 24.99
C LEU A 316 -0.30 -16.38 26.44
N THR A 317 -1.41 -16.48 27.18
CA THR A 317 -1.37 -16.77 28.63
C THR A 317 -2.53 -17.64 29.11
N HIS A 318 -2.27 -18.51 30.11
CA HIS A 318 -3.29 -19.28 30.82
C HIS A 318 -4.30 -18.39 31.58
N GLY A 319 -3.93 -17.14 31.89
CA GLY A 319 -4.83 -16.14 32.48
C GLY A 319 -5.75 -15.44 31.47
N SER A 320 -5.80 -15.89 30.21
CA SER A 320 -6.62 -15.27 29.17
C SER A 320 -8.11 -15.46 29.43
N LYS A 321 -8.80 -14.34 29.69
CA LYS A 321 -10.25 -14.30 29.85
C LYS A 321 -11.01 -14.73 28.60
N ILE A 322 -10.47 -14.49 27.39
CA ILE A 322 -11.17 -14.90 26.18
C ILE A 322 -11.07 -16.42 25.97
N LEU A 323 -9.92 -17.04 26.26
CA LEU A 323 -9.79 -18.49 26.18
C LEU A 323 -10.67 -19.21 27.21
N SER A 324 -10.81 -18.68 28.44
CA SER A 324 -11.69 -19.28 29.45
C SER A 324 -13.17 -19.10 29.11
N SER A 325 -13.61 -17.90 28.73
CA SER A 325 -15.01 -17.64 28.33
C SER A 325 -15.41 -18.44 27.08
N VAL A 326 -14.52 -18.59 26.09
CA VAL A 326 -14.81 -19.42 24.90
C VAL A 326 -14.82 -20.91 25.24
N ARG A 327 -13.91 -21.40 26.09
CA ARG A 327 -13.89 -22.81 26.51
C ARG A 327 -15.17 -23.21 27.24
N ALA A 328 -15.66 -22.37 28.16
CA ALA A 328 -16.93 -22.62 28.88
C ALA A 328 -18.11 -22.72 27.89
N LYS A 329 -18.29 -21.70 27.05
CA LYS A 329 -19.40 -21.59 26.10
C LYS A 329 -19.37 -22.66 25.00
N ALA A 330 -18.19 -23.10 24.57
CA ALA A 330 -18.05 -24.23 23.64
C ALA A 330 -18.46 -25.56 24.29
N GLY A 331 -18.18 -25.74 25.60
CA GLY A 331 -18.67 -26.86 26.39
C GLY A 331 -20.18 -26.83 26.60
N GLU A 332 -20.75 -25.66 26.92
CA GLU A 332 -22.21 -25.43 27.01
C GLU A 332 -22.93 -25.75 25.68
N LYS A 333 -22.27 -25.53 24.53
CA LYS A 333 -22.75 -25.90 23.20
C LYS A 333 -22.37 -27.31 22.74
N ASN A 334 -21.70 -28.12 23.57
CA ASN A 334 -21.23 -29.48 23.24
C ASN A 334 -20.39 -29.57 21.95
N ILE A 335 -19.61 -28.53 21.62
CA ILE A 335 -18.74 -28.51 20.44
C ILE A 335 -17.60 -29.53 20.62
N ASP A 336 -17.35 -30.36 19.60
CA ASP A 336 -16.32 -31.40 19.65
C ASP A 336 -14.93 -30.83 19.96
N SER A 337 -14.41 -31.16 21.13
CA SER A 337 -13.13 -30.69 21.67
C SER A 337 -11.90 -31.21 20.89
N LYS A 338 -12.06 -32.23 20.03
CA LYS A 338 -11.02 -32.66 19.08
C LYS A 338 -10.94 -31.77 17.84
N ARG A 339 -12.04 -31.09 17.50
CA ARG A 339 -12.17 -30.29 16.27
C ARG A 339 -12.18 -28.78 16.54
N PHE A 340 -12.58 -28.35 17.74
CA PHE A 340 -12.32 -27.01 18.26
C PHE A 340 -11.84 -27.01 19.71
N PHE A 341 -10.69 -26.38 19.97
CA PHE A 341 -10.16 -26.19 21.32
C PHE A 341 -9.44 -24.85 21.52
N THR A 342 -9.18 -24.50 22.79
CA THR A 342 -8.43 -23.29 23.16
C THR A 342 -7.02 -23.64 23.62
N PHE A 343 -6.02 -23.02 23.00
CA PHE A 343 -4.60 -23.31 23.22
C PHE A 343 -3.85 -22.07 23.75
N VAL A 344 -2.86 -22.30 24.62
CA VAL A 344 -2.04 -21.23 25.20
C VAL A 344 -0.67 -21.23 24.56
N GLY A 345 -0.32 -20.16 23.85
CA GLY A 345 0.98 -20.06 23.17
C GLY A 345 1.14 -18.81 22.32
N ASP A 346 2.35 -18.63 21.81
CA ASP A 346 2.61 -17.66 20.75
C ASP A 346 2.24 -18.28 19.40
N ILE A 347 1.31 -17.65 18.67
CA ILE A 347 0.83 -18.11 17.36
C ILE A 347 1.95 -18.22 16.31
N THR A 348 3.11 -17.60 16.57
CA THR A 348 4.30 -17.67 15.70
C THR A 348 5.30 -18.78 16.06
N GLN A 349 5.06 -19.52 17.15
CA GLN A 349 5.94 -20.58 17.69
C GLN A 349 5.13 -21.80 18.19
N LEU A 350 3.96 -22.05 17.58
CA LEU A 350 3.03 -23.10 18.03
C LEU A 350 3.62 -24.49 17.95
N TYR A 351 4.44 -24.77 16.93
CA TYR A 351 5.10 -26.06 16.81
C TYR A 351 6.39 -26.07 17.63
N SER A 352 7.28 -25.09 17.42
CA SER A 352 8.62 -25.10 18.03
C SER A 352 8.63 -24.95 19.55
N LYS A 353 7.55 -24.44 20.15
CA LYS A 353 7.40 -24.28 21.62
C LYS A 353 6.10 -24.85 22.18
N GLY A 354 5.02 -24.88 21.39
CA GLY A 354 3.74 -25.45 21.83
C GLY A 354 3.57 -26.94 21.50
N GLY A 355 4.39 -27.51 20.60
CA GLY A 355 4.23 -28.89 20.10
C GLY A 355 3.02 -29.09 19.16
N LEU A 356 2.31 -28.02 18.78
CA LEU A 356 1.10 -28.07 17.97
C LEU A 356 1.38 -27.52 16.56
N ARG A 357 1.28 -28.36 15.52
CA ARG A 357 1.35 -27.88 14.14
C ARG A 357 0.02 -27.27 13.69
N CYS A 358 0.11 -26.06 13.14
CA CYS A 358 -1.00 -25.39 12.46
C CYS A 358 -0.51 -24.94 11.08
N ASN A 359 -0.92 -25.65 10.04
CA ASN A 359 -0.52 -25.36 8.66
C ASN A 359 -1.13 -24.06 8.10
N VAL A 360 -2.10 -23.47 8.83
CA VAL A 360 -2.66 -22.13 8.54
C VAL A 360 -2.74 -21.33 9.85
N ILE A 361 -2.35 -20.05 9.80
CA ILE A 361 -2.55 -19.12 10.94
C ILE A 361 -3.33 -17.88 10.53
N ALA A 362 -4.19 -17.37 11.41
CA ALA A 362 -4.86 -16.09 11.23
C ALA A 362 -4.09 -14.94 11.88
N ASN A 363 -4.10 -13.77 11.23
CA ASN A 363 -3.54 -12.53 11.75
C ASN A 363 -4.66 -11.51 11.95
N ALA A 364 -4.83 -10.98 13.18
CA ALA A 364 -5.67 -9.80 13.42
C ALA A 364 -4.97 -8.55 12.86
N ALA A 365 -5.13 -8.34 11.56
CA ALA A 365 -4.34 -7.42 10.76
C ALA A 365 -4.80 -5.95 10.89
N ASN A 366 -3.98 -5.03 10.40
CA ASN A 366 -4.40 -3.64 10.18
C ASN A 366 -4.88 -3.44 8.72
N TRP A 367 -5.69 -2.40 8.49
CA TRP A 367 -6.31 -2.12 7.18
C TRP A 367 -5.34 -1.85 6.03
N ARG A 368 -4.04 -1.65 6.28
CA ARG A 368 -3.00 -1.48 5.26
C ARG A 368 -2.25 -2.78 4.93
N LEU A 369 -2.53 -3.87 5.65
CA LEU A 369 -1.84 -5.15 5.50
C LEU A 369 -0.30 -5.04 5.63
N LYS A 370 0.18 -4.15 6.49
CA LYS A 370 1.61 -3.87 6.71
C LYS A 370 2.15 -4.34 8.06
N PRO A 371 3.47 -4.56 8.20
CA PRO A 371 4.11 -4.92 9.47
C PRO A 371 3.92 -3.86 10.56
N GLY A 372 4.24 -4.26 11.80
CA GLY A 372 4.13 -3.41 12.98
C GLY A 372 2.69 -3.17 13.42
N GLY A 373 2.39 -1.95 13.88
CA GLY A 373 1.06 -1.54 14.38
C GLY A 373 0.72 -1.98 15.81
N GLY A 374 1.37 -3.05 16.30
CA GLY A 374 1.15 -3.64 17.63
C GLY A 374 0.70 -5.10 17.54
N GLY A 375 0.54 -5.74 18.71
CA GLY A 375 -0.14 -7.02 18.88
C GLY A 375 0.37 -8.16 17.99
N VAL A 376 -0.55 -9.07 17.68
CA VAL A 376 -0.29 -10.28 16.89
C VAL A 376 0.15 -9.99 15.46
N ASN A 377 -0.28 -8.87 14.87
CA ASN A 377 0.15 -8.45 13.54
C ASN A 377 1.66 -8.16 13.47
N ALA A 378 2.20 -7.47 14.48
CA ALA A 378 3.63 -7.24 14.57
C ALA A 378 4.41 -8.56 14.74
N ALA A 379 3.92 -9.48 15.58
CA ALA A 379 4.55 -10.79 15.78
C ALA A 379 4.58 -11.62 14.47
N ILE A 380 3.44 -11.79 13.80
CA ILE A 380 3.33 -12.60 12.58
C ILE A 380 4.18 -12.03 11.44
N PHE A 381 4.18 -10.71 11.22
CA PHE A 381 5.07 -10.13 10.20
C PHE A 381 6.56 -10.23 10.55
N ASN A 382 6.94 -10.08 11.83
CA ASN A 382 8.34 -10.25 12.24
C ASN A 382 8.82 -11.70 12.06
N ALA A 383 7.98 -12.69 12.35
CA ALA A 383 8.29 -14.11 12.17
C ALA A 383 8.23 -14.55 10.70
N GLY A 384 7.28 -14.03 9.92
CA GLY A 384 7.15 -14.32 8.48
C GLY A 384 8.18 -13.60 7.60
N GLY A 385 8.83 -12.55 8.13
CA GLY A 385 9.88 -11.80 7.46
C GLY A 385 9.44 -11.09 6.16
N PRO A 386 10.41 -10.61 5.35
CA PRO A 386 10.14 -9.92 4.10
C PRO A 386 9.35 -10.77 3.09
N ALA A 387 9.47 -12.09 3.16
CA ALA A 387 8.72 -13.02 2.30
C ALA A 387 7.21 -12.94 2.51
N LEU A 388 6.75 -12.78 3.77
CA LEU A 388 5.35 -12.52 4.06
C LEU A 388 4.94 -11.11 3.62
N GLU A 389 5.74 -10.07 3.87
CA GLU A 389 5.36 -8.72 3.41
C GLU A 389 5.23 -8.63 1.89
N ALA A 390 6.13 -9.27 1.13
CA ALA A 390 6.01 -9.37 -0.33
C ALA A 390 4.71 -10.09 -0.72
N ALA A 391 4.53 -11.34 -0.29
CA ALA A 391 3.35 -12.15 -0.64
C ALA A 391 2.03 -11.48 -0.25
N THR A 392 1.96 -10.79 0.90
CA THR A 392 0.78 -10.02 1.29
C THR A 392 0.57 -8.79 0.39
N THR A 393 1.64 -8.05 0.07
CA THR A 393 1.56 -6.83 -0.77
C THR A 393 1.15 -7.14 -2.21
N ASP A 394 1.60 -8.28 -2.75
CA ASP A 394 1.24 -8.76 -4.08
C ASP A 394 -0.24 -9.20 -4.15
N ARG A 395 -0.79 -9.69 -3.02
CA ARG A 395 -2.18 -10.14 -2.89
C ARG A 395 -3.15 -8.97 -2.66
N ALA A 396 -2.85 -8.04 -1.75
CA ALA A 396 -3.62 -6.80 -1.58
C ALA A 396 -2.86 -5.69 -0.84
N LYS A 397 -3.20 -4.43 -1.14
CA LYS A 397 -2.64 -3.22 -0.49
C LYS A 397 -3.47 -2.74 0.72
N SER A 398 -4.65 -3.30 0.94
CA SER A 398 -5.56 -2.92 2.03
C SER A 398 -6.65 -3.97 2.25
N LEU A 399 -7.26 -3.96 3.45
CA LEU A 399 -8.37 -4.82 3.83
C LEU A 399 -9.49 -4.00 4.50
N LEU A 400 -10.76 -4.36 4.28
CA LEU A 400 -11.93 -3.71 4.87
C LEU A 400 -12.43 -4.46 6.12
N PRO A 401 -12.97 -3.76 7.15
CA PRO A 401 -13.51 -4.43 8.33
C PRO A 401 -14.60 -5.44 7.94
N GLY A 402 -14.58 -6.62 8.56
CA GLY A 402 -15.48 -7.73 8.23
C GLY A 402 -14.94 -8.70 7.18
N ASN A 403 -13.70 -8.51 6.69
CA ASN A 403 -13.13 -9.31 5.61
C ASN A 403 -11.81 -9.97 6.02
N ALA A 404 -11.46 -11.05 5.32
CA ALA A 404 -10.19 -11.75 5.39
C ALA A 404 -9.48 -11.81 4.02
N LEU A 405 -8.15 -11.97 4.04
CA LEU A 405 -7.30 -12.20 2.88
C LEU A 405 -6.42 -13.42 3.12
N VAL A 406 -6.60 -14.46 2.30
CA VAL A 406 -5.71 -15.63 2.26
C VAL A 406 -4.44 -15.28 1.49
N VAL A 407 -3.29 -15.45 2.15
CA VAL A 407 -1.94 -15.28 1.57
C VAL A 407 -1.19 -16.61 1.70
N PRO A 408 -0.86 -17.29 0.58
CA PRO A 408 0.09 -18.40 0.58
C PRO A 408 1.46 -17.91 1.06
N LEU A 409 2.07 -18.64 2.00
CA LEU A 409 3.36 -18.25 2.58
C LEU A 409 4.50 -18.92 1.80
N PRO A 410 5.46 -18.14 1.23
CA PRO A 410 6.60 -18.72 0.53
C PRO A 410 7.48 -19.58 1.45
N SER A 411 8.03 -20.68 0.94
CA SER A 411 8.83 -21.63 1.72
C SER A 411 10.11 -21.06 2.32
N ILE A 412 10.62 -19.96 1.75
CA ILE A 412 11.76 -19.17 2.28
C ILE A 412 11.40 -18.36 3.55
N SER A 413 10.12 -18.32 3.94
CA SER A 413 9.68 -17.68 5.19
C SER A 413 10.10 -18.49 6.42
N PRO A 414 10.62 -17.84 7.49
CA PRO A 414 10.94 -18.55 8.74
C PRO A 414 9.72 -19.23 9.38
N LEU A 415 8.52 -18.66 9.25
CA LEU A 415 7.26 -19.28 9.72
C LEU A 415 6.93 -20.57 8.95
N TYR A 416 7.24 -20.64 7.65
CA TYR A 416 7.07 -21.87 6.89
C TYR A 416 8.08 -22.92 7.34
N SER A 417 9.38 -22.57 7.33
CA SER A 417 10.46 -23.53 7.56
C SER A 417 10.63 -23.99 9.01
N LYS A 418 10.09 -23.26 10.00
CA LYS A 418 10.22 -23.60 11.44
C LYS A 418 8.92 -24.11 12.07
N GLU A 419 7.77 -23.60 11.63
CA GLU A 419 6.46 -23.94 12.23
C GLU A 419 5.54 -24.75 11.31
N GLY A 420 5.91 -24.94 10.03
CA GLY A 420 5.07 -25.63 9.04
C GLY A 420 3.91 -24.79 8.49
N VAL A 421 3.93 -23.46 8.71
CA VAL A 421 2.83 -22.57 8.27
C VAL A 421 2.86 -22.43 6.75
N THR A 422 1.83 -22.95 6.06
CA THR A 422 1.69 -22.85 4.60
C THR A 422 0.96 -21.59 4.15
N HIS A 423 0.11 -21.01 5.01
CA HIS A 423 -0.74 -19.87 4.69
C HIS A 423 -0.94 -18.95 5.90
N VAL A 424 -1.01 -17.64 5.64
CA VAL A 424 -1.44 -16.62 6.61
C VAL A 424 -2.75 -16.02 6.13
N ILE A 425 -3.78 -16.01 6.98
CA ILE A 425 -5.05 -15.34 6.70
C ILE A 425 -5.09 -14.02 7.46
N HIS A 426 -4.93 -12.89 6.77
CA HIS A 426 -5.06 -11.58 7.39
C HIS A 426 -6.55 -11.23 7.54
N VAL A 427 -7.01 -10.96 8.75
CA VAL A 427 -8.41 -10.66 9.09
C VAL A 427 -8.49 -9.26 9.70
N LEU A 428 -9.38 -8.41 9.18
CA LEU A 428 -9.67 -7.11 9.80
C LEU A 428 -11.05 -7.14 10.44
N GLY A 429 -11.10 -7.21 11.77
CA GLY A 429 -12.35 -7.06 12.52
C GLY A 429 -12.78 -5.59 12.71
N PRO A 430 -13.94 -5.36 13.38
CA PRO A 430 -14.41 -4.03 13.73
C PRO A 430 -13.51 -3.35 14.76
N ASN A 431 -13.49 -2.03 14.76
CA ASN A 431 -12.77 -1.24 15.75
C ASN A 431 -13.73 -0.53 16.73
N MET A 432 -13.50 -0.70 18.03
CA MET A 432 -14.19 0.04 19.12
C MET A 432 -13.29 1.06 19.81
N ASN A 433 -12.01 1.14 19.42
CA ASN A 433 -11.05 2.07 19.99
C ASN A 433 -11.06 3.39 19.19
N PRO A 434 -11.53 4.53 19.76
CA PRO A 434 -11.62 5.81 19.05
C PRO A 434 -10.26 6.42 18.67
N HIS A 435 -9.16 5.82 19.13
CA HIS A 435 -7.79 6.20 18.77
C HIS A 435 -7.24 5.41 17.56
N ARG A 436 -8.03 4.51 16.97
CA ARG A 436 -7.72 3.74 15.77
C ARG A 436 -8.73 4.11 14.64
N PRO A 437 -8.36 4.01 13.35
CA PRO A 437 -9.28 4.33 12.24
C PRO A 437 -10.52 3.43 12.22
N ASN A 438 -11.58 3.90 11.54
CA ASN A 438 -12.84 3.16 11.36
C ASN A 438 -13.46 2.69 12.70
N CYS A 439 -13.36 3.52 13.74
CA CYS A 439 -14.06 3.28 15.00
C CYS A 439 -15.58 3.24 14.76
N LEU A 440 -16.26 2.39 15.51
CA LEU A 440 -17.72 2.29 15.54
C LEU A 440 -18.33 2.98 16.77
N ASP A 441 -17.52 3.66 17.59
CA ASP A 441 -17.92 4.52 18.72
C ASP A 441 -18.92 3.86 19.69
N ASN A 442 -18.73 2.57 19.95
CA ASN A 442 -19.58 1.67 20.75
C ASN A 442 -20.92 1.26 20.13
N ASP A 443 -21.13 1.46 18.83
CA ASP A 443 -22.17 0.75 18.06
C ASP A 443 -21.84 -0.75 17.99
N TYR A 444 -22.18 -1.46 19.05
CA TYR A 444 -22.06 -2.90 19.15
C TYR A 444 -23.07 -3.66 18.27
N THR A 445 -24.07 -3.00 17.67
CA THR A 445 -24.98 -3.66 16.72
C THR A 445 -24.23 -3.89 15.39
N LYS A 446 -23.69 -2.82 14.81
CA LYS A 446 -22.79 -2.87 13.64
C LYS A 446 -21.49 -3.59 13.98
N GLY A 447 -20.97 -3.40 15.19
CA GLY A 447 -19.79 -4.09 15.69
C GLY A 447 -19.94 -5.61 15.72
N CYS A 448 -21.02 -6.14 16.31
CA CYS A 448 -21.27 -7.57 16.33
C CYS A 448 -21.48 -8.13 14.92
N LYS A 449 -22.14 -7.38 14.01
CA LYS A 449 -22.23 -7.77 12.60
C LYS A 449 -20.85 -7.88 11.95
N VAL A 450 -20.04 -6.83 11.99
CA VAL A 450 -18.71 -6.80 11.35
C VAL A 450 -17.73 -7.80 11.97
N LEU A 451 -17.88 -8.16 13.26
CA LEU A 451 -17.08 -9.24 13.86
C LEU A 451 -17.53 -10.63 13.38
N ARG A 452 -18.84 -10.87 13.22
CA ARG A 452 -19.38 -12.09 12.60
C ARG A 452 -18.91 -12.25 11.17
N ASP A 453 -18.98 -11.18 10.38
CA ASP A 453 -18.54 -11.15 8.99
C ASP A 453 -17.03 -11.50 8.91
N ALA A 454 -16.20 -10.93 9.81
CA ALA A 454 -14.77 -11.22 9.88
C ALA A 454 -14.45 -12.69 10.21
N TYR A 455 -15.20 -13.33 11.12
CA TYR A 455 -15.03 -14.76 11.41
C TYR A 455 -15.57 -15.66 10.30
N SER A 456 -16.71 -15.33 9.68
CA SER A 456 -17.19 -16.04 8.48
C SER A 456 -16.12 -16.01 7.38
N SER A 457 -15.61 -14.83 7.03
CA SER A 457 -14.61 -14.64 5.98
C SER A 457 -13.28 -15.35 6.30
N LEU A 458 -12.89 -15.42 7.58
CA LEU A 458 -11.75 -16.24 8.04
C LEU A 458 -11.98 -17.73 7.80
N PHE A 459 -13.13 -18.27 8.23
CA PHE A 459 -13.41 -19.70 8.13
C PHE A 459 -13.74 -20.14 6.69
N GLU A 460 -14.34 -19.29 5.87
CA GLU A 460 -14.48 -19.45 4.41
C GLU A 460 -13.11 -19.46 3.72
N GLY A 461 -12.22 -18.54 4.09
CA GLY A 461 -10.83 -18.52 3.64
C GLY A 461 -10.09 -19.82 3.96
N PHE A 462 -10.24 -20.33 5.19
CA PHE A 462 -9.64 -21.60 5.60
C PHE A 462 -10.28 -22.82 4.91
N LEU A 463 -11.61 -22.84 4.72
CA LEU A 463 -12.31 -23.88 3.94
C LEU A 463 -11.76 -23.99 2.51
N SER A 464 -11.38 -22.88 1.88
CA SER A 464 -10.79 -22.90 0.53
C SER A 464 -9.42 -23.61 0.49
N ILE A 465 -8.62 -23.48 1.56
CA ILE A 465 -7.30 -24.12 1.71
C ILE A 465 -7.49 -25.62 2.02
N ALA A 466 -8.36 -25.95 2.98
CA ALA A 466 -8.63 -27.35 3.34
C ALA A 466 -9.14 -28.16 2.14
N LYS A 467 -10.09 -27.61 1.36
CA LYS A 467 -10.65 -28.26 0.17
C LYS A 467 -9.65 -28.42 -0.99
N THR A 468 -8.57 -27.63 -1.03
CA THR A 468 -7.53 -27.78 -2.07
C THR A 468 -6.41 -28.73 -1.67
N GLN A 469 -6.07 -28.84 -0.38
CA GLN A 469 -5.04 -29.78 0.09
C GLN A 469 -5.49 -31.26 0.01
N VAL A 470 -6.78 -31.55 0.15
CA VAL A 470 -7.35 -32.92 0.02
C VAL A 470 -7.23 -33.51 -1.40
N LYS A 471 -6.84 -32.72 -2.42
CA LYS A 471 -6.75 -33.18 -3.83
C LYS A 471 -5.38 -33.68 -4.29
N PHE A 472 -4.37 -33.74 -3.43
CA PHE A 472 -3.04 -34.27 -3.77
C PHE A 472 -2.65 -35.45 -2.86
N PRO A 473 -2.53 -36.68 -3.39
CA PRO A 473 -1.89 -37.78 -2.67
C PRO A 473 -0.43 -37.45 -2.36
N SER A 474 0.06 -37.89 -1.19
CA SER A 474 1.41 -37.60 -0.72
C SER A 474 2.46 -38.32 -1.58
N ARG A 475 3.48 -37.56 -2.02
CA ARG A 475 4.67 -38.12 -2.67
C ARG A 475 5.68 -38.47 -1.58
N SER A 476 5.74 -39.75 -1.19
CA SER A 476 6.61 -40.23 -0.12
C SER A 476 8.08 -39.97 -0.44
N SER A 477 8.81 -39.47 0.57
CA SER A 477 10.24 -39.20 0.45
C SER A 477 11.04 -40.43 0.88
N GLN A 478 11.51 -41.22 -0.09
CA GLN A 478 12.60 -42.16 0.15
C GLN A 478 13.93 -41.50 -0.16
N SER A 479 14.61 -41.05 0.89
CA SER A 479 16.00 -40.60 0.83
C SER A 479 16.93 -41.82 0.72
N ILE A 480 17.61 -41.98 -0.42
CA ILE A 480 18.83 -42.79 -0.49
C ILE A 480 20.01 -41.85 -0.20
N GLN A 481 20.90 -42.26 0.70
CA GLN A 481 22.04 -41.46 1.13
C GLN A 481 23.04 -41.26 -0.02
N LEU A 482 23.62 -40.05 -0.09
CA LEU A 482 24.80 -39.78 -0.90
C LEU A 482 25.97 -39.51 0.04
N GLU A 483 26.79 -40.53 0.28
CA GLU A 483 28.05 -40.41 1.03
C GLU A 483 29.22 -40.69 0.08
N LEU A 484 30.25 -39.85 0.13
CA LEU A 484 31.36 -39.85 -0.82
C LEU A 484 32.53 -40.70 -0.31
N SER A 485 32.99 -41.63 -1.14
CA SER A 485 34.30 -42.29 -1.03
C SER A 485 34.92 -42.48 -2.42
N ILE A 486 36.21 -42.82 -2.48
CA ILE A 486 37.15 -42.39 -3.54
C ILE A 486 37.75 -43.60 -4.31
N SER A 487 38.40 -43.28 -5.45
CA SER A 487 39.37 -44.07 -6.25
C SER A 487 38.85 -45.15 -7.21
N GLU A 488 38.94 -44.82 -8.50
CA GLU A 488 39.70 -45.54 -9.56
C GLU A 488 40.00 -47.04 -9.39
N ASP A 489 39.59 -47.87 -10.37
CA ASP A 489 40.54 -48.46 -11.33
C ASP A 489 39.86 -48.90 -12.65
N LYS A 490 40.66 -49.48 -13.57
CA LYS A 490 40.39 -49.97 -14.95
C LYS A 490 39.52 -51.27 -14.96
N THR A 491 39.10 -51.92 -16.06
CA THR A 491 39.60 -51.97 -17.45
C THR A 491 38.52 -52.46 -18.46
N GLU A 492 38.77 -52.19 -19.75
CA GLU A 492 38.20 -52.64 -21.04
C GLU A 492 37.33 -53.92 -21.24
N ASN A 493 36.79 -54.00 -22.47
CA ASN A 493 36.38 -55.18 -23.28
C ASN A 493 34.97 -55.75 -23.02
N ILE A 494 34.21 -56.24 -24.02
CA ILE A 494 34.46 -56.48 -25.46
C ILE A 494 33.13 -56.20 -26.25
N LEU A 495 33.13 -55.49 -27.39
CA LEU A 495 32.92 -55.99 -28.77
C LEU A 495 31.76 -57.02 -28.95
N ARG A 496 30.86 -56.98 -29.96
CA ARG A 496 30.72 -56.17 -31.21
C ARG A 496 29.34 -56.46 -31.88
N ASN A 497 29.07 -55.85 -33.04
CA ASN A 497 28.08 -56.27 -34.09
C ASN A 497 26.58 -56.03 -33.79
N HIS A 498 25.68 -55.80 -34.77
CA HIS A 498 25.79 -55.08 -36.07
C HIS A 498 24.40 -54.65 -36.59
N PHE A 499 24.40 -53.61 -37.43
CA PHE A 499 23.46 -53.28 -38.54
C PHE A 499 22.85 -54.50 -39.30
N SER A 500 21.70 -54.44 -40.02
CA SER A 500 20.77 -53.34 -40.38
C SER A 500 19.56 -53.78 -41.25
N HIS A 501 18.46 -53.00 -41.20
CA HIS A 501 17.52 -52.60 -42.29
C HIS A 501 16.65 -53.62 -43.10
N SER A 502 15.58 -53.04 -43.68
CA SER A 502 14.74 -53.47 -44.83
C SER A 502 13.75 -54.63 -44.64
N ASP A 503 12.58 -54.70 -45.32
CA ASP A 503 11.68 -53.68 -45.94
C ASP A 503 10.31 -54.35 -46.28
N GLN A 504 9.40 -53.64 -46.95
CA GLN A 504 8.16 -54.13 -47.63
C GLN A 504 6.94 -54.51 -46.74
N GLU A 505 5.71 -54.61 -47.28
CA GLU A 505 4.88 -53.66 -48.05
C GLU A 505 3.45 -54.24 -48.28
N ILE A 506 2.42 -53.36 -48.28
CA ILE A 506 1.22 -53.42 -49.17
C ILE A 506 0.09 -54.49 -48.97
N LYS A 507 -1.18 -54.00 -48.99
CA LYS A 507 -2.49 -54.68 -49.31
C LYS A 507 -3.16 -55.65 -48.30
N GLU A 508 -4.50 -55.85 -48.28
CA GLU A 508 -5.70 -55.07 -48.70
C GLU A 508 -7.02 -55.73 -48.21
N TYR A 509 -8.17 -55.03 -48.32
CA TYR A 509 -9.57 -55.52 -48.26
C TYR A 509 -10.14 -56.17 -46.97
N GLY A 510 -11.43 -55.87 -46.68
CA GLY A 510 -12.22 -56.61 -45.67
C GLY A 510 -13.43 -55.86 -45.07
N ASN A 511 -14.49 -55.59 -45.84
CA ASN A 511 -15.77 -55.10 -45.29
C ASN A 511 -16.50 -56.18 -44.47
N TYR A 512 -17.24 -55.77 -43.43
CA TYR A 512 -18.61 -56.28 -43.20
C TYR A 512 -19.41 -55.37 -42.25
N GLU A 513 -20.55 -54.86 -42.72
CA GLU A 513 -21.63 -54.32 -41.88
C GLU A 513 -22.68 -55.42 -41.64
N SER A 514 -23.39 -55.39 -40.51
CA SER A 514 -24.76 -55.90 -40.46
C SER A 514 -25.59 -55.21 -39.39
N ASP A 515 -26.58 -54.45 -39.84
CA ASP A 515 -27.68 -53.95 -39.03
C ASP A 515 -28.58 -55.10 -38.54
N ARG A 516 -29.22 -54.96 -37.36
CA ARG A 516 -30.64 -55.34 -37.17
C ARG A 516 -31.23 -54.92 -35.82
N SER A 517 -32.45 -54.40 -35.92
CA SER A 517 -33.29 -53.94 -34.81
C SER A 517 -34.16 -55.07 -34.20
N LYS A 518 -34.59 -54.88 -32.93
CA LYS A 518 -35.99 -55.07 -32.47
C LYS A 518 -36.24 -54.76 -30.97
N GLN A 519 -36.93 -53.65 -30.74
CA GLN A 519 -38.24 -53.54 -30.06
C GLN A 519 -38.49 -54.21 -28.68
N CYS A 520 -38.69 -53.33 -27.68
CA CYS A 520 -39.58 -53.38 -26.50
C CYS A 520 -39.74 -54.66 -25.63
N LYS A 521 -39.62 -54.46 -24.30
CA LYS A 521 -40.76 -54.65 -23.37
C LYS A 521 -40.55 -53.97 -22.00
N GLU A 522 -41.65 -53.63 -21.34
CA GLU A 522 -41.71 -53.18 -19.95
C GLU A 522 -41.80 -54.37 -18.97
N SER A 523 -41.47 -54.12 -17.70
CA SER A 523 -42.03 -54.84 -16.56
C SER A 523 -41.88 -54.00 -15.29
N GLU A 524 -43.00 -53.68 -14.64
CA GLU A 524 -43.05 -53.01 -13.33
C GLU A 524 -42.74 -53.98 -12.18
N ASN A 525 -42.49 -53.45 -10.97
CA ASN A 525 -42.81 -54.16 -9.72
C ASN A 525 -42.89 -53.19 -8.52
N GLU A 526 -43.92 -53.33 -7.71
CA GLU A 526 -44.08 -52.72 -6.36
C GLU A 526 -44.25 -53.88 -5.34
N VAL A 527 -44.61 -53.77 -4.05
CA VAL A 527 -45.29 -52.72 -3.26
C VAL A 527 -44.63 -52.63 -1.87
N VAL A 528 -45.17 -51.80 -0.96
CA VAL A 528 -44.99 -51.85 0.52
C VAL A 528 -43.73 -51.12 1.03
N VAL A 529 -43.75 -49.95 1.70
CA VAL A 529 -44.70 -49.26 2.62
C VAL A 529 -44.73 -49.77 4.07
N VAL A 530 -44.17 -49.00 5.00
CA VAL A 530 -44.66 -48.86 6.38
C VAL A 530 -44.62 -47.37 6.77
N MET A 531 -45.68 -46.88 7.44
CA MET A 531 -45.82 -45.47 7.88
C MET A 531 -45.92 -45.34 9.41
N GLY A 532 -45.49 -44.19 9.93
CA GLY A 532 -46.03 -43.50 11.11
C GLY A 532 -45.68 -42.01 10.99
N LYS A 533 -46.57 -41.01 11.04
CA LYS A 533 -47.64 -40.66 12.03
C LYS A 533 -47.08 -40.27 13.40
N GLU A 534 -47.55 -39.27 14.15
CA GLU A 534 -48.50 -38.11 14.02
C GLU A 534 -48.28 -37.24 15.30
N GLN A 535 -48.65 -35.96 15.48
CA GLN A 535 -49.38 -34.87 14.80
C GLN A 535 -48.58 -33.54 15.05
N GLU A 536 -48.60 -32.48 14.23
CA GLU A 536 -49.67 -31.51 13.92
C GLU A 536 -50.23 -30.69 15.12
N MET A 537 -50.12 -29.36 15.05
CA MET A 537 -51.15 -28.45 15.56
C MET A 537 -51.15 -27.14 14.75
N VAL A 538 -52.33 -26.61 14.47
CA VAL A 538 -52.60 -25.53 13.50
C VAL A 538 -53.02 -24.25 14.22
N LEU A 539 -52.70 -23.08 13.64
CA LEU A 539 -53.63 -21.95 13.64
C LEU A 539 -53.41 -21.05 12.40
N SER A 540 -54.38 -21.09 11.49
CA SER A 540 -54.43 -20.37 10.22
C SER A 540 -55.26 -19.09 10.31
N LEU A 541 -54.97 -18.11 9.43
CA LEU A 541 -56.03 -17.26 8.87
C LEU A 541 -55.69 -16.84 7.43
N SER A 542 -56.70 -16.89 6.56
CA SER A 542 -56.68 -16.51 5.15
C SER A 542 -56.71 -14.98 4.94
N GLY A 543 -56.32 -14.41 3.79
CA GLY A 543 -55.83 -15.02 2.54
C GLY A 543 -56.26 -14.19 1.32
N ALA A 544 -55.51 -14.23 0.21
CA ALA A 544 -55.85 -13.55 -1.05
C ALA A 544 -55.29 -14.29 -2.28
N ALA A 545 -55.85 -13.99 -3.45
CA ALA A 545 -55.72 -14.75 -4.71
C ALA A 545 -54.27 -15.01 -5.18
N SER A 546 -54.08 -16.18 -5.82
CA SER A 546 -52.81 -16.56 -6.43
C SER A 546 -52.66 -15.99 -7.85
N GLU A 547 -51.47 -15.45 -8.16
CA GLU A 547 -50.88 -15.64 -9.49
C GLU A 547 -49.61 -16.50 -9.34
N LYS A 548 -49.48 -17.53 -10.19
CA LYS A 548 -48.36 -18.47 -10.15
C LYS A 548 -47.13 -17.86 -10.84
N ILE A 549 -46.33 -17.10 -10.10
CA ILE A 549 -44.96 -16.81 -10.54
C ILE A 549 -44.21 -18.13 -10.64
N LYS A 550 -43.88 -18.52 -11.87
CA LYS A 550 -43.06 -19.68 -12.17
C LYS A 550 -41.66 -19.41 -11.61
N VAL A 551 -41.22 -20.19 -10.63
CA VAL A 551 -39.82 -20.15 -10.20
C VAL A 551 -38.97 -20.66 -11.37
N ILE A 552 -38.26 -19.76 -12.02
CA ILE A 552 -37.26 -20.10 -13.03
C ILE A 552 -36.01 -20.52 -12.27
N GLU A 553 -35.65 -21.81 -12.37
CA GLU A 553 -34.40 -22.34 -11.83
C GLU A 553 -33.21 -21.62 -12.47
N GLU A 554 -32.12 -21.46 -11.72
CA GLU A 554 -30.90 -20.84 -12.26
C GLU A 554 -30.38 -21.67 -13.46
N PRO A 555 -30.05 -21.04 -14.61
CA PRO A 555 -29.41 -21.76 -15.70
C PRO A 555 -28.03 -22.22 -15.23
N ALA A 556 -27.89 -23.53 -15.01
CA ALA A 556 -26.64 -24.12 -14.54
C ALA A 556 -25.46 -23.69 -15.43
N ALA A 557 -24.31 -23.39 -14.82
CA ALA A 557 -23.14 -22.79 -15.44
C ALA A 557 -22.34 -23.72 -16.38
N SER A 558 -23.01 -24.63 -17.07
CA SER A 558 -22.44 -25.75 -17.84
C SER A 558 -22.81 -25.76 -19.33
N SER A 559 -23.50 -24.74 -19.85
CA SER A 559 -24.00 -24.71 -21.25
C SER A 559 -23.62 -23.46 -22.08
N ILE A 560 -22.79 -22.55 -21.58
CA ILE A 560 -22.21 -21.48 -22.42
C ILE A 560 -21.11 -22.09 -23.29
N SER A 561 -21.47 -22.45 -24.52
CA SER A 561 -20.52 -22.96 -25.52
C SER A 561 -19.38 -21.96 -25.82
N GLN A 562 -18.24 -22.46 -26.31
CA GLN A 562 -17.00 -21.71 -26.57
C GLN A 562 -17.08 -20.67 -27.73
N ARG A 563 -18.25 -20.08 -27.99
CA ARG A 563 -18.51 -19.06 -29.03
C ARG A 563 -18.98 -17.71 -28.46
N GLY A 564 -18.79 -17.47 -27.16
CA GLY A 564 -19.32 -16.30 -26.45
C GLY A 564 -18.53 -14.98 -26.57
N PHE A 565 -17.35 -14.98 -27.19
CA PHE A 565 -16.43 -13.83 -27.17
C PHE A 565 -16.88 -12.62 -28.03
N ASP A 566 -17.77 -12.82 -29.01
CA ASP A 566 -18.18 -11.81 -30.00
C ASP A 566 -19.27 -10.83 -29.51
N VAL A 567 -19.74 -10.93 -28.25
CA VAL A 567 -20.89 -10.16 -27.74
C VAL A 567 -20.47 -9.00 -26.82
N PRO A 568 -20.64 -7.72 -27.23
CA PRO A 568 -20.38 -6.57 -26.37
C PRO A 568 -21.23 -6.66 -25.09
N THR A 569 -20.58 -6.60 -23.93
CA THR A 569 -21.23 -6.86 -22.63
C THR A 569 -20.73 -5.85 -21.59
N LEU A 570 -21.64 -5.02 -21.09
CA LEU A 570 -21.38 -4.07 -20.00
C LEU A 570 -21.71 -4.71 -18.65
N ALA A 571 -20.71 -4.87 -17.79
CA ALA A 571 -20.95 -5.02 -16.36
C ALA A 571 -21.02 -3.65 -15.68
N PHE A 572 -21.99 -3.42 -14.80
CA PHE A 572 -22.09 -2.18 -14.03
C PHE A 572 -22.53 -2.43 -12.59
N PRO A 573 -22.00 -1.67 -11.61
CA PRO A 573 -22.47 -1.71 -10.23
C PRO A 573 -23.69 -0.81 -10.07
N SER A 574 -24.43 -0.98 -8.97
CA SER A 574 -25.45 0.00 -8.58
C SER A 574 -24.79 1.35 -8.23
N ILE A 575 -25.12 2.39 -8.99
CA ILE A 575 -24.60 3.75 -8.82
C ILE A 575 -25.24 4.42 -7.60
N SER A 576 -24.44 5.16 -6.84
CA SER A 576 -24.81 5.97 -5.65
C SER A 576 -25.38 5.26 -4.42
N THR A 577 -25.75 3.99 -4.48
CA THR A 577 -26.42 3.28 -3.36
C THR A 577 -25.51 2.95 -2.16
N ALA A 578 -24.19 2.97 -2.31
CA ALA A 578 -23.22 2.67 -1.24
C ALA A 578 -22.66 3.94 -0.56
N ASP A 579 -21.47 4.41 -0.97
CA ASP A 579 -20.75 5.57 -0.41
C ASP A 579 -21.57 6.87 -0.35
N PHE A 580 -22.53 7.00 -1.27
CA PHE A 580 -23.41 8.15 -1.48
C PHE A 580 -24.83 7.95 -0.91
N LYS A 581 -25.10 6.84 -0.22
CA LYS A 581 -26.30 6.56 0.59
C LYS A 581 -27.66 6.71 -0.14
N PHE A 582 -27.71 6.61 -1.47
CA PHE A 582 -28.97 6.74 -2.21
C PHE A 582 -29.90 5.54 -1.94
N ASN A 583 -31.18 5.82 -1.69
CA ASN A 583 -32.21 4.83 -1.37
C ASN A 583 -32.34 3.70 -2.41
N LEU A 584 -32.27 2.44 -1.97
CA LEU A 584 -32.24 1.24 -2.82
C LEU A 584 -33.54 1.01 -3.61
N GLU A 585 -34.68 1.36 -3.04
CA GLU A 585 -36.00 1.17 -3.65
C GLU A 585 -36.21 2.14 -4.83
N LYS A 586 -35.85 3.41 -4.64
CA LYS A 586 -35.80 4.41 -5.73
C LYS A 586 -34.73 4.08 -6.77
N ALA A 587 -33.55 3.61 -6.36
CA ALA A 587 -32.49 3.22 -7.28
C ALA A 587 -32.87 2.03 -8.16
N SER A 588 -33.52 1.00 -7.60
CA SER A 588 -33.93 -0.18 -8.35
C SER A 588 -35.05 0.11 -9.37
N ASN A 589 -35.97 1.04 -9.07
CA ASN A 589 -36.93 1.54 -10.06
C ASN A 589 -36.19 2.19 -11.24
N ILE A 590 -35.33 3.17 -10.95
CA ILE A 590 -34.57 3.91 -11.96
C ILE A 590 -33.67 3.00 -12.81
N ILE A 591 -33.03 1.99 -12.20
CA ILE A 591 -32.24 0.99 -12.93
C ILE A 591 -33.13 0.24 -13.94
N VAL A 592 -34.29 -0.25 -13.52
CA VAL A 592 -35.19 -1.04 -14.38
C VAL A 592 -35.84 -0.19 -15.47
N GLU A 593 -36.30 1.02 -15.14
CA GLU A 593 -36.79 2.03 -16.10
C GLU A 593 -35.72 2.34 -17.18
N LYS A 594 -34.46 2.54 -16.78
CA LYS A 594 -33.39 2.90 -17.71
C LYS A 594 -32.81 1.73 -18.49
N ILE A 595 -32.97 0.50 -18.00
CA ILE A 595 -32.70 -0.71 -18.81
C ILE A 595 -33.79 -0.82 -19.88
N GLU A 596 -35.06 -0.80 -19.49
CA GLU A 596 -36.24 -0.88 -20.37
C GLU A 596 -36.19 0.13 -21.52
N GLU A 597 -35.92 1.41 -21.23
CA GLU A 597 -35.74 2.50 -22.21
C GLU A 597 -34.62 2.23 -23.24
N PHE A 598 -33.65 1.38 -22.91
CA PHE A 598 -32.49 1.08 -23.74
C PHE A 598 -32.53 -0.31 -24.40
N MET A 599 -33.46 -1.21 -24.04
CA MET A 599 -33.51 -2.60 -24.54
C MET A 599 -33.49 -2.67 -26.08
N ASP A 600 -34.42 -1.97 -26.73
CA ASP A 600 -34.56 -1.92 -28.20
C ASP A 600 -33.33 -1.36 -28.92
N ARG A 601 -32.44 -0.69 -28.17
CA ARG A 601 -31.27 0.04 -28.68
C ARG A 601 -29.97 -0.74 -28.52
N LEU A 602 -29.96 -1.84 -27.74
CA LEU A 602 -28.79 -2.69 -27.49
C LEU A 602 -28.43 -3.58 -28.69
N GLY A 603 -29.41 -4.00 -29.50
CA GLY A 603 -29.19 -4.94 -30.60
C GLY A 603 -28.76 -6.31 -30.10
N ASN A 604 -27.49 -6.68 -30.34
CA ASN A 604 -26.91 -7.92 -29.81
C ASN A 604 -26.14 -7.73 -28.48
N ALA A 605 -26.00 -6.50 -27.98
CA ALA A 605 -25.24 -6.19 -26.77
C ALA A 605 -25.99 -6.59 -25.49
N ARG A 606 -25.25 -6.77 -24.38
CA ARG A 606 -25.80 -7.18 -23.08
C ARG A 606 -25.44 -6.22 -21.96
N LEU A 607 -26.33 -6.10 -20.99
CA LEU A 607 -26.21 -5.35 -19.74
C LEU A 607 -26.20 -6.32 -18.55
N VAL A 608 -25.30 -6.13 -17.60
CA VAL A 608 -25.20 -6.97 -16.40
C VAL A 608 -25.05 -6.09 -15.15
N LEU A 609 -26.04 -6.12 -14.26
CA LEU A 609 -25.93 -5.48 -12.95
C LEU A 609 -25.17 -6.40 -11.99
N VAL A 610 -24.07 -5.91 -11.43
CA VAL A 610 -23.12 -6.68 -10.60
C VAL A 610 -23.07 -6.15 -9.17
N ASP A 611 -23.04 -7.07 -8.20
CA ASP A 611 -22.70 -6.79 -6.80
C ASP A 611 -21.93 -7.97 -6.18
N LEU A 612 -21.20 -7.73 -5.09
CA LEU A 612 -20.24 -8.66 -4.49
C LEU A 612 -20.87 -9.84 -3.71
N THR A 613 -22.19 -9.86 -3.50
CA THR A 613 -22.83 -10.84 -2.60
C THR A 613 -24.21 -11.30 -3.05
N HIS A 614 -24.50 -12.60 -2.87
CA HIS A 614 -25.83 -13.18 -3.07
C HIS A 614 -26.89 -12.59 -2.13
N ARG A 615 -26.48 -11.93 -1.03
CA ARG A 615 -27.37 -11.19 -0.11
C ARG A 615 -27.60 -9.73 -0.54
N SER A 616 -27.32 -9.38 -1.79
CA SER A 616 -27.52 -8.03 -2.30
C SER A 616 -29.01 -7.71 -2.44
N GLU A 617 -29.47 -6.79 -1.61
CA GLU A 617 -30.83 -6.25 -1.65
C GLU A 617 -31.12 -5.56 -2.99
N ILE A 618 -30.16 -4.81 -3.55
CA ILE A 618 -30.35 -4.12 -4.83
C ILE A 618 -30.42 -5.11 -6.01
N LEU A 619 -29.61 -6.17 -6.05
CA LEU A 619 -29.76 -7.22 -7.07
C LEU A 619 -31.13 -7.92 -6.94
N SER A 620 -31.60 -8.13 -5.72
CA SER A 620 -32.89 -8.79 -5.45
C SER A 620 -34.08 -7.93 -5.90
N LEU A 621 -34.09 -6.65 -5.56
CA LEU A 621 -35.10 -5.68 -5.97
C LEU A 621 -35.13 -5.49 -7.51
N VAL A 622 -33.95 -5.34 -8.13
CA VAL A 622 -33.86 -5.19 -9.60
C VAL A 622 -34.30 -6.47 -10.32
N ARG A 623 -33.94 -7.66 -9.82
CA ARG A 623 -34.38 -8.94 -10.40
C ARG A 623 -35.90 -9.10 -10.35
N ALA A 624 -36.53 -8.79 -9.22
CA ALA A 624 -37.99 -8.85 -9.08
C ALA A 624 -38.70 -7.87 -10.03
N LYS A 625 -38.23 -6.63 -10.11
CA LYS A 625 -38.83 -5.58 -10.94
C LYS A 625 -38.60 -5.81 -12.44
N ALA A 626 -37.42 -6.30 -12.83
CA ALA A 626 -37.14 -6.69 -14.21
C ALA A 626 -38.01 -7.87 -14.68
N ALA A 627 -38.30 -8.84 -13.79
CA ALA A 627 -39.24 -9.92 -14.08
C ALA A 627 -40.69 -9.43 -14.23
N GLN A 628 -41.16 -8.54 -13.34
CA GLN A 628 -42.47 -7.88 -13.47
C GLN A 628 -42.61 -7.09 -14.80
N LYS A 629 -41.50 -6.53 -15.29
CA LYS A 629 -41.39 -5.79 -16.55
C LYS A 629 -41.15 -6.67 -17.79
N ASN A 630 -41.05 -8.00 -17.64
CA ASN A 630 -40.74 -8.95 -18.72
C ASN A 630 -39.46 -8.61 -19.52
N ILE A 631 -38.46 -8.03 -18.87
CA ILE A 631 -37.17 -7.68 -19.48
C ILE A 631 -36.42 -8.96 -19.91
N ASP A 632 -35.97 -9.05 -21.17
CA ASP A 632 -35.31 -10.26 -21.67
C ASP A 632 -33.99 -10.55 -20.93
N SER A 633 -34.01 -11.65 -20.19
CA SER A 633 -32.92 -12.28 -19.45
C SER A 633 -31.64 -12.54 -20.26
N LYS A 634 -31.70 -12.61 -21.60
CA LYS A 634 -30.50 -12.75 -22.46
C LYS A 634 -29.75 -11.44 -22.63
N SER A 635 -30.47 -10.33 -22.72
CA SER A 635 -29.94 -8.97 -22.89
C SER A 635 -29.69 -8.24 -21.57
N PHE A 636 -30.46 -8.51 -20.51
CA PHE A 636 -30.19 -8.02 -19.16
C PHE A 636 -30.32 -9.11 -18.10
N PHE A 637 -29.33 -9.22 -17.22
CA PHE A 637 -29.41 -10.04 -16.01
C PHE A 637 -28.63 -9.46 -14.83
N THR A 638 -28.82 -10.06 -13.65
CA THR A 638 -28.07 -9.74 -12.43
C THR A 638 -27.01 -10.81 -12.19
N PHE A 639 -25.82 -10.42 -11.74
CA PHE A 639 -24.70 -11.33 -11.49
C PHE A 639 -24.03 -11.03 -10.15
N VAL A 640 -23.52 -12.07 -9.47
CA VAL A 640 -22.82 -11.95 -8.19
C VAL A 640 -21.34 -12.18 -8.39
N GLY A 641 -20.50 -11.19 -8.07
CA GLY A 641 -19.05 -11.30 -8.18
C GLY A 641 -18.32 -9.97 -8.10
N ASP A 642 -16.99 -10.03 -8.09
CA ASP A 642 -16.14 -8.85 -8.22
C ASP A 642 -16.11 -8.39 -9.70
N ILE A 643 -16.55 -7.15 -9.95
CA ILE A 643 -16.57 -6.54 -11.29
C ILE A 643 -15.18 -6.49 -11.96
N THR A 644 -14.10 -6.64 -11.18
CA THR A 644 -12.71 -6.70 -11.66
C THR A 644 -12.19 -8.12 -11.88
N ARG A 645 -13.03 -9.15 -11.67
CA ARG A 645 -12.69 -10.59 -11.71
C ARG A 645 -13.78 -11.46 -12.38
N LEU A 646 -14.68 -10.85 -13.13
CA LEU A 646 -15.87 -11.51 -13.69
C LEU A 646 -15.54 -12.68 -14.62
N ASN A 647 -14.46 -12.58 -15.41
CA ASN A 647 -14.05 -13.65 -16.30
C ASN A 647 -13.21 -14.70 -15.54
N SER A 648 -12.26 -14.25 -14.72
CA SER A 648 -11.29 -15.14 -14.04
C SER A 648 -11.84 -15.91 -12.84
N GLU A 649 -12.92 -15.44 -12.19
CA GLU A 649 -13.63 -16.18 -11.14
C GLU A 649 -15.09 -16.49 -11.49
N GLY A 650 -15.78 -15.58 -12.19
CA GLY A 650 -17.20 -15.73 -12.52
C GLY A 650 -17.49 -16.46 -13.84
N GLY A 651 -16.49 -16.73 -14.69
CA GLY A 651 -16.67 -17.28 -16.03
C GLY A 651 -17.44 -16.36 -17.00
N LEU A 652 -17.66 -15.09 -16.63
CA LEU A 652 -18.45 -14.12 -17.38
C LEU A 652 -17.55 -13.05 -18.01
N HIS A 653 -17.28 -13.18 -19.30
CA HIS A 653 -16.53 -12.20 -20.06
C HIS A 653 -17.35 -10.92 -20.32
N CYS A 654 -16.91 -9.80 -19.72
CA CYS A 654 -17.48 -8.47 -19.91
C CYS A 654 -16.40 -7.52 -20.45
N ASN A 655 -16.49 -7.18 -21.74
CA ASN A 655 -15.47 -6.38 -22.41
C ASN A 655 -15.56 -4.87 -22.10
N VAL A 656 -16.63 -4.43 -21.42
CA VAL A 656 -16.79 -3.07 -20.87
C VAL A 656 -17.24 -3.18 -19.41
N ILE A 657 -16.69 -2.36 -18.52
CA ILE A 657 -17.18 -2.24 -17.13
C ILE A 657 -17.47 -0.80 -16.74
N ALA A 658 -18.46 -0.58 -15.88
CA ALA A 658 -18.74 0.73 -15.29
C ALA A 658 -18.10 0.89 -13.90
N ASN A 659 -17.75 2.12 -13.55
CA ASN A 659 -17.22 2.50 -12.24
C ASN A 659 -18.09 3.60 -11.63
N ALA A 660 -18.64 3.38 -10.43
CA ALA A 660 -19.22 4.45 -9.61
C ALA A 660 -18.08 5.34 -9.05
N ALA A 661 -17.71 6.35 -9.83
CA ALA A 661 -16.49 7.13 -9.64
C ALA A 661 -16.68 8.30 -8.67
N ASN A 662 -15.56 8.87 -8.22
CA ASN A 662 -15.55 10.17 -7.53
C ASN A 662 -15.36 11.32 -8.53
N TRP A 663 -15.86 12.52 -8.17
CA TRP A 663 -15.83 13.70 -9.04
C TRP A 663 -14.44 14.16 -9.51
N ARG A 664 -13.35 13.71 -8.86
CA ARG A 664 -11.98 14.04 -9.25
C ARG A 664 -11.37 13.02 -10.22
N LEU A 665 -12.07 11.92 -10.52
CA LEU A 665 -11.57 10.81 -11.32
C LEU A 665 -10.18 10.33 -10.83
N LYS A 666 -10.10 10.00 -9.54
CA LYS A 666 -8.86 9.53 -8.88
C LYS A 666 -9.01 8.14 -8.26
N PRO A 667 -7.91 7.36 -8.14
CA PRO A 667 -7.88 6.13 -7.38
C PRO A 667 -8.21 6.35 -5.90
N GLY A 668 -8.64 5.29 -5.21
CA GLY A 668 -9.04 5.33 -3.80
C GLY A 668 -10.50 5.72 -3.60
N GLY A 669 -10.81 6.47 -2.54
CA GLY A 669 -12.17 6.87 -2.15
C GLY A 669 -12.97 5.79 -1.42
N GLY A 670 -12.80 4.52 -1.81
CA GLY A 670 -13.54 3.37 -1.29
C GLY A 670 -14.23 2.59 -2.41
N GLY A 671 -14.97 1.55 -2.02
CA GLY A 671 -15.88 0.79 -2.89
C GLY A 671 -15.29 0.34 -4.24
N VAL A 672 -16.18 0.30 -5.24
CA VAL A 672 -15.87 -0.18 -6.60
C VAL A 672 -14.81 0.68 -7.31
N ASN A 673 -14.75 1.98 -7.01
CA ASN A 673 -13.73 2.88 -7.56
C ASN A 673 -12.32 2.48 -7.11
N ALA A 674 -12.13 2.14 -5.84
CA ALA A 674 -10.86 1.63 -5.36
C ALA A 674 -10.49 0.29 -6.02
N ALA A 675 -11.45 -0.63 -6.18
CA ALA A 675 -11.22 -1.91 -6.83
C ALA A 675 -10.80 -1.76 -8.30
N ILE A 676 -11.59 -1.03 -9.10
CA ILE A 676 -11.35 -0.84 -10.54
C ILE A 676 -10.02 -0.13 -10.81
N PHE A 677 -9.67 0.93 -10.06
CA PHE A 677 -8.35 1.57 -10.22
C PHE A 677 -7.19 0.68 -9.75
N ASN A 678 -7.37 -0.17 -8.73
CA ASN A 678 -6.33 -1.11 -8.31
C ASN A 678 -6.08 -2.20 -9.36
N ALA A 679 -7.15 -2.75 -9.95
CA ALA A 679 -7.03 -3.78 -11.00
C ALA A 679 -6.56 -3.20 -12.34
N GLY A 680 -7.07 -2.03 -12.74
CA GLY A 680 -6.68 -1.32 -13.96
C GLY A 680 -5.26 -0.76 -13.95
N GLY A 681 -4.66 -0.62 -12.76
CA GLY A 681 -3.30 -0.17 -12.55
C GLY A 681 -3.04 1.29 -12.96
N SER A 682 -1.76 1.65 -13.07
CA SER A 682 -1.32 2.96 -13.55
C SER A 682 -1.78 3.27 -14.98
N GLY A 683 -1.95 2.24 -15.82
CA GLY A 683 -2.50 2.37 -17.17
C GLY A 683 -3.91 2.95 -17.19
N LEU A 684 -4.81 2.48 -16.30
CA LEU A 684 -6.12 3.10 -16.14
C LEU A 684 -6.02 4.52 -15.57
N GLU A 685 -5.21 4.77 -14.54
CA GLU A 685 -5.08 6.13 -14.00
C GLU A 685 -4.55 7.14 -15.04
N ALA A 686 -3.64 6.73 -15.92
CA ALA A 686 -3.16 7.54 -17.05
C ALA A 686 -4.27 7.75 -18.10
N ALA A 687 -4.92 6.67 -18.55
CA ALA A 687 -6.00 6.76 -19.54
C ALA A 687 -7.16 7.64 -19.04
N THR A 688 -7.55 7.52 -17.77
CA THR A 688 -8.58 8.37 -17.16
C THR A 688 -8.21 9.85 -17.19
N LYS A 689 -6.98 10.20 -16.78
CA LYS A 689 -6.50 11.60 -16.80
C LYS A 689 -6.48 12.20 -18.21
N ASN A 690 -6.26 11.37 -19.22
CA ASN A 690 -6.26 11.79 -20.62
C ASN A 690 -7.68 12.05 -21.15
N GLN A 691 -8.69 11.37 -20.61
CA GLN A 691 -10.09 11.57 -21.03
C GLN A 691 -10.79 12.69 -20.24
N ALA A 692 -10.63 12.73 -18.92
CA ALA A 692 -11.24 13.78 -18.09
C ALA A 692 -10.51 14.02 -16.76
N MET A 693 -10.52 15.28 -16.32
CA MET A 693 -9.97 15.69 -15.02
C MET A 693 -10.99 15.63 -13.88
N SER A 694 -12.29 15.67 -14.20
CA SER A 694 -13.41 15.62 -13.25
C SER A 694 -14.73 15.20 -13.94
N LEU A 695 -15.71 14.77 -13.15
CA LEU A 695 -17.09 14.53 -13.59
C LEU A 695 -18.07 15.45 -12.85
N LEU A 696 -19.21 15.75 -13.49
CA LEU A 696 -20.38 16.35 -12.88
C LEU A 696 -21.40 15.26 -12.50
N PRO A 697 -22.19 15.41 -11.42
CA PRO A 697 -23.26 14.47 -11.12
C PRO A 697 -24.24 14.36 -12.30
N GLY A 698 -24.62 13.13 -12.66
CA GLY A 698 -25.44 12.85 -13.84
C GLY A 698 -24.64 12.57 -15.12
N THR A 699 -23.30 12.56 -15.07
CA THR A 699 -22.45 12.36 -16.25
C THR A 699 -21.52 11.16 -16.13
N ALA A 700 -21.19 10.60 -17.29
CA ALA A 700 -20.21 9.53 -17.46
C ALA A 700 -19.10 9.92 -18.45
N VAL A 701 -17.93 9.29 -18.34
CA VAL A 701 -16.84 9.36 -19.32
C VAL A 701 -16.34 7.96 -19.67
N VAL A 702 -16.24 7.69 -20.97
CA VAL A 702 -15.69 6.44 -21.50
C VAL A 702 -14.17 6.52 -21.50
N VAL A 703 -13.50 5.53 -20.88
CA VAL A 703 -12.05 5.43 -20.85
C VAL A 703 -11.61 4.13 -21.54
N PRO A 704 -10.98 4.19 -22.72
CA PRO A 704 -10.30 3.03 -23.31
C PRO A 704 -9.22 2.52 -22.35
N LEU A 705 -9.28 1.23 -22.02
CA LEU A 705 -8.32 0.59 -21.14
C LEU A 705 -7.13 0.09 -21.98
N PRO A 706 -5.88 0.49 -21.69
CA PRO A 706 -4.72 -0.01 -22.42
C PRO A 706 -4.61 -1.54 -22.32
N SER A 707 -4.28 -2.22 -23.41
CA SER A 707 -4.12 -3.69 -23.45
C SER A 707 -3.04 -4.22 -22.51
N ILE A 708 -2.09 -3.37 -22.10
CA ILE A 708 -1.07 -3.65 -21.07
C ILE A 708 -1.60 -3.57 -19.63
N SER A 709 -2.87 -3.17 -19.42
CA SER A 709 -3.48 -3.11 -18.10
C SER A 709 -3.73 -4.51 -17.55
N PRO A 710 -3.43 -4.81 -16.26
CA PRO A 710 -3.68 -6.15 -15.69
C PRO A 710 -5.15 -6.57 -15.77
N LEU A 711 -6.08 -5.62 -15.68
CA LEU A 711 -7.52 -5.83 -15.85
C LEU A 711 -7.90 -6.15 -17.31
N SER A 712 -7.18 -5.59 -18.30
CA SER A 712 -7.38 -5.93 -19.72
C SER A 712 -6.84 -7.33 -20.03
N ILE A 713 -5.60 -7.60 -19.61
CA ILE A 713 -4.91 -8.89 -19.83
C ILE A 713 -5.67 -10.07 -19.19
N ARG A 714 -6.19 -9.89 -17.96
CA ARG A 714 -6.80 -10.98 -17.18
C ARG A 714 -8.30 -11.17 -17.43
N GLU A 715 -9.04 -10.10 -17.65
CA GLU A 715 -10.51 -10.16 -17.75
C GLU A 715 -11.07 -9.89 -19.16
N GLY A 716 -10.23 -9.46 -20.13
CA GLY A 716 -10.68 -9.06 -21.46
C GLY A 716 -11.31 -7.66 -21.53
N VAL A 717 -11.22 -6.86 -20.45
CA VAL A 717 -11.80 -5.52 -20.40
C VAL A 717 -11.08 -4.60 -21.39
N THR A 718 -11.85 -3.98 -22.28
CA THR A 718 -11.38 -3.02 -23.29
C THR A 718 -11.65 -1.56 -22.90
N HIS A 719 -12.68 -1.32 -22.08
CA HIS A 719 -13.13 0.02 -21.70
C HIS A 719 -13.64 0.04 -20.26
N VAL A 720 -13.38 1.14 -19.57
CA VAL A 720 -13.97 1.46 -18.26
C VAL A 720 -14.79 2.75 -18.40
N ILE A 721 -16.09 2.71 -18.09
CA ILE A 721 -16.94 3.89 -18.10
C ILE A 721 -17.05 4.42 -16.67
N HIS A 722 -16.44 5.58 -16.38
CA HIS A 722 -16.57 6.22 -15.08
C HIS A 722 -17.87 7.03 -15.03
N VAL A 723 -18.69 6.81 -14.01
CA VAL A 723 -20.02 7.42 -13.84
C VAL A 723 -20.07 8.12 -12.49
N LEU A 724 -20.59 9.35 -12.43
CA LEU A 724 -20.85 10.06 -11.18
C LEU A 724 -22.35 10.25 -10.99
N GLY A 725 -22.96 9.50 -10.08
CA GLY A 725 -24.36 9.69 -9.67
C GLY A 725 -24.55 10.79 -8.62
N PRO A 726 -25.80 11.00 -8.15
CA PRO A 726 -26.11 11.94 -7.07
C PRO A 726 -25.52 11.49 -5.72
N ASN A 727 -25.34 12.43 -4.80
CA ASN A 727 -24.90 12.15 -3.44
C ASN A 727 -25.99 12.50 -2.41
N MET A 728 -26.40 11.54 -1.59
CA MET A 728 -27.29 11.74 -0.41
C MET A 728 -26.52 11.65 0.91
N ASN A 729 -25.19 11.53 0.87
CA ASN A 729 -24.36 11.47 2.06
C ASN A 729 -23.83 12.86 2.44
N PRO A 730 -24.27 13.48 3.56
CA PRO A 730 -23.78 14.80 4.00
C PRO A 730 -22.30 14.80 4.39
N GLU A 731 -21.68 13.63 4.60
CA GLU A 731 -20.24 13.46 4.82
C GLU A 731 -19.41 13.59 3.52
N ARG A 732 -20.07 13.75 2.35
CA ARG A 732 -19.45 13.80 1.03
C ARG A 732 -19.84 15.12 0.32
N PRO A 733 -18.97 15.70 -0.53
CA PRO A 733 -19.29 16.94 -1.26
C PRO A 733 -20.51 16.81 -2.17
N ASN A 734 -21.18 17.93 -2.43
CA ASN A 734 -22.36 18.02 -3.30
C ASN A 734 -23.50 17.09 -2.86
N CYS A 735 -23.72 16.98 -1.54
CA CYS A 735 -24.93 16.36 -1.01
C CYS A 735 -26.18 17.09 -1.53
N LEU A 736 -27.26 16.34 -1.69
CA LEU A 736 -28.58 16.84 -2.07
C LEU A 736 -29.54 16.92 -0.88
N ASP A 737 -29.08 16.58 0.33
CA ASP A 737 -29.81 16.73 1.60
C ASP A 737 -31.26 16.17 1.54
N ASP A 738 -31.35 14.92 1.05
CA ASP A 738 -32.58 14.16 0.79
C ASP A 738 -33.58 14.76 -0.22
N ASP A 739 -33.14 15.70 -1.09
CA ASP A 739 -33.85 16.08 -2.32
C ASP A 739 -33.82 14.92 -3.34
N TYR A 740 -34.71 13.96 -3.14
CA TYR A 740 -34.92 12.84 -4.06
C TYR A 740 -35.56 13.24 -5.40
N ILE A 741 -36.12 14.45 -5.56
CA ILE A 741 -36.65 14.88 -6.87
C ILE A 741 -35.47 15.14 -7.81
N LYS A 742 -34.55 15.99 -7.38
CA LYS A 742 -33.28 16.27 -8.07
C LYS A 742 -32.37 15.05 -8.07
N GLY A 743 -32.36 14.28 -6.98
CA GLY A 743 -31.61 13.04 -6.85
C GLY A 743 -32.01 11.98 -7.86
N CYS A 744 -33.31 11.67 -7.99
CA CYS A 744 -33.79 10.70 -8.97
C CYS A 744 -33.44 11.13 -10.40
N LYS A 745 -33.63 12.41 -10.73
CA LYS A 745 -33.23 12.94 -12.05
C LYS A 745 -31.74 12.75 -12.33
N ILE A 746 -30.86 13.15 -11.41
CA ILE A 746 -29.41 13.01 -11.58
C ILE A 746 -28.99 11.53 -11.67
N LEU A 747 -29.71 10.60 -11.04
CA LEU A 747 -29.45 9.15 -11.20
C LEU A 747 -29.94 8.62 -12.56
N GLN A 748 -31.10 9.08 -13.04
CA GLN A 748 -31.61 8.77 -14.39
C GLN A 748 -30.67 9.31 -15.49
N ASP A 749 -30.16 10.54 -15.33
CA ASP A 749 -29.17 11.15 -16.21
C ASP A 749 -27.87 10.32 -16.21
N ALA A 750 -27.39 9.90 -15.03
CA ALA A 750 -26.18 9.08 -14.88
C ALA A 750 -26.27 7.70 -15.58
N TYR A 751 -27.41 7.01 -15.46
CA TYR A 751 -27.62 5.73 -16.18
C TYR A 751 -27.78 5.93 -17.69
N SER A 752 -28.49 6.98 -18.13
CA SER A 752 -28.56 7.31 -19.56
C SER A 752 -27.16 7.59 -20.13
N SER A 753 -26.36 8.40 -19.43
CA SER A 753 -24.98 8.72 -19.84
C SER A 753 -24.07 7.50 -19.86
N LEU A 754 -24.22 6.56 -18.92
CA LEU A 754 -23.54 5.26 -18.93
C LEU A 754 -23.94 4.42 -20.15
N PHE A 755 -25.22 4.25 -20.40
CA PHE A 755 -25.71 3.36 -21.46
C PHE A 755 -25.45 3.93 -22.86
N GLU A 756 -25.55 5.24 -23.10
CA GLU A 756 -25.08 5.86 -24.35
C GLU A 756 -23.57 5.67 -24.55
N GLY A 757 -22.77 5.83 -23.48
CA GLY A 757 -21.34 5.54 -23.50
C GLY A 757 -21.05 4.10 -23.95
N PHE A 758 -21.81 3.13 -23.44
CA PHE A 758 -21.69 1.74 -23.86
C PHE A 758 -22.17 1.49 -25.30
N LEU A 759 -23.30 2.07 -25.71
CA LEU A 759 -23.80 1.95 -27.09
C LEU A 759 -22.79 2.49 -28.12
N SER A 760 -22.00 3.52 -27.77
CA SER A 760 -20.93 4.02 -28.65
C SER A 760 -19.81 2.97 -28.88
N ILE A 761 -19.50 2.16 -27.87
CA ILE A 761 -18.51 1.08 -27.94
C ILE A 761 -19.08 -0.12 -28.72
N ALA A 762 -20.32 -0.53 -28.42
CA ALA A 762 -20.96 -1.66 -29.10
C ALA A 762 -21.09 -1.40 -30.62
N LYS A 763 -21.51 -0.18 -31.02
CA LYS A 763 -21.66 0.23 -32.43
C LYS A 763 -20.35 0.35 -33.20
N THR A 764 -19.22 0.52 -32.51
CA THR A 764 -17.89 0.53 -33.16
C THR A 764 -17.29 -0.86 -33.26
N GLN A 765 -17.54 -1.74 -32.28
CA GLN A 765 -17.09 -3.15 -32.32
C GLN A 765 -17.84 -3.99 -33.37
N ALA A 766 -19.12 -3.69 -33.64
CA ALA A 766 -19.95 -4.43 -34.61
C ALA A 766 -19.54 -4.30 -36.10
N LYS A 767 -18.48 -3.55 -36.44
CA LYS A 767 -18.11 -3.21 -37.83
C LYS A 767 -17.05 -4.10 -38.50
N PHE A 768 -16.61 -5.19 -37.87
CA PHE A 768 -15.64 -6.14 -38.46
C PHE A 768 -16.28 -7.48 -38.86
N PRO A 769 -16.43 -7.77 -40.17
CA PRO A 769 -16.77 -9.10 -40.66
C PRO A 769 -15.63 -10.12 -40.49
N LYS A 770 -15.98 -11.40 -40.47
CA LYS A 770 -15.07 -12.52 -40.14
C LYS A 770 -14.04 -12.78 -41.23
N ARG A 771 -12.78 -13.03 -40.85
CA ARG A 771 -11.83 -13.76 -41.69
C ARG A 771 -12.26 -15.22 -41.81
N SER A 772 -12.60 -15.67 -43.01
CA SER A 772 -12.54 -17.08 -43.41
C SER A 772 -11.38 -17.28 -44.40
N SER A 773 -10.92 -18.52 -44.56
CA SER A 773 -9.70 -18.84 -45.29
C SER A 773 -9.95 -19.78 -46.47
N LYS A 774 -9.68 -19.30 -47.71
CA LYS A 774 -9.14 -20.11 -48.84
C LYS A 774 -8.86 -19.29 -50.12
N SER A 775 -7.67 -19.50 -50.68
CA SER A 775 -7.27 -19.55 -52.12
C SER A 775 -7.88 -18.59 -53.18
N ILE A 776 -7.00 -17.77 -53.80
CA ILE A 776 -6.52 -17.86 -55.22
C ILE A 776 -7.61 -18.09 -56.30
N LEU A 777 -7.78 -17.29 -57.36
CA LEU A 777 -7.03 -16.14 -57.98
C LEU A 777 -8.08 -15.08 -58.47
N SER A 778 -7.92 -14.15 -59.44
CA SER A 778 -6.97 -13.83 -60.53
C SER A 778 -6.86 -12.31 -60.80
N GLU A 779 -5.82 -11.90 -61.53
CA GLU A 779 -5.46 -10.51 -61.92
C GLU A 779 -5.58 -10.32 -63.47
N PRO A 780 -5.31 -9.13 -64.10
CA PRO A 780 -4.97 -7.81 -63.56
C PRO A 780 -5.72 -6.58 -64.16
N SER A 781 -5.62 -5.42 -63.48
CA SER A 781 -5.44 -4.10 -64.13
C SER A 781 -4.85 -3.07 -63.13
N VAL A 782 -3.91 -2.25 -63.59
CA VAL A 782 -3.00 -1.32 -62.85
C VAL A 782 -3.03 0.02 -63.63
N PRO A 783 -2.84 1.25 -63.06
CA PRO A 783 -2.11 1.68 -61.84
C PRO A 783 -3.00 2.38 -60.78
N GLU A 784 -2.54 2.99 -59.67
CA GLU A 784 -1.18 3.39 -59.20
C GLU A 784 -1.02 3.26 -57.66
N ASP A 785 0.12 3.66 -57.09
CA ASP A 785 0.59 3.18 -55.78
C ASP A 785 0.15 3.92 -54.48
N LYS A 786 -0.02 3.11 -53.42
CA LYS A 786 0.26 3.24 -51.95
C LYS A 786 0.58 4.63 -51.34
N ILE A 787 0.28 4.93 -50.06
CA ILE A 787 0.73 4.22 -48.83
C ILE A 787 -0.26 4.34 -47.64
N ILE A 788 -0.45 3.20 -46.95
CA ILE A 788 -0.78 2.95 -45.52
C ILE A 788 -1.44 4.09 -44.69
N GLY A 789 -2.66 3.84 -44.21
CA GLY A 789 -3.33 4.67 -43.17
C GLY A 789 -3.13 4.13 -41.74
N THR A 790 -2.65 4.98 -40.84
CA THR A 790 -2.39 4.65 -39.42
C THR A 790 -3.65 4.86 -38.56
N MET A 791 -3.98 3.91 -37.67
CA MET A 791 -5.10 4.11 -36.74
C MET A 791 -4.80 5.16 -35.67
N THR A 792 -5.64 6.20 -35.61
CA THR A 792 -5.40 7.41 -34.81
C THR A 792 -5.57 7.18 -33.30
N LYS A 793 -4.46 7.19 -32.55
CA LYS A 793 -4.45 7.42 -31.10
C LYS A 793 -5.09 8.80 -30.82
N THR A 794 -6.10 8.89 -29.95
CA THR A 794 -6.71 10.17 -29.52
C THR A 794 -6.01 10.72 -28.28
N TRP A 795 -5.60 12.00 -28.31
CA TRP A 795 -4.87 12.66 -27.23
C TRP A 795 -5.66 13.86 -26.67
N ALA A 796 -5.44 14.19 -25.40
CA ALA A 796 -6.08 15.37 -24.78
C ALA A 796 -5.59 16.68 -25.46
N PRO A 797 -6.41 17.73 -25.60
CA PRO A 797 -6.11 18.90 -26.43
C PRO A 797 -4.76 19.60 -26.14
N TRP A 798 -4.35 19.65 -24.87
CA TRP A 798 -3.05 20.23 -24.47
C TRP A 798 -1.86 19.32 -24.81
N VAL A 799 -2.05 17.99 -24.77
CA VAL A 799 -1.05 16.99 -25.17
C VAL A 799 -0.96 16.86 -26.69
N GLN A 800 -2.05 17.21 -27.39
CA GLN A 800 -2.15 17.34 -28.84
C GLN A 800 -1.61 18.70 -29.36
N SER A 801 -1.21 19.64 -28.49
CA SER A 801 -0.90 21.01 -28.93
C SER A 801 0.32 21.10 -29.86
N LEU A 802 1.42 20.38 -29.58
CA LEU A 802 2.54 20.34 -30.54
C LEU A 802 2.17 19.56 -31.81
N TYR A 803 1.31 18.53 -31.73
CA TYR A 803 0.79 17.86 -32.92
C TYR A 803 0.00 18.80 -33.84
N ASN A 804 -0.89 19.63 -33.28
CA ASN A 804 -1.67 20.57 -34.07
C ASN A 804 -0.77 21.60 -34.77
N ILE A 805 0.28 22.07 -34.07
CA ILE A 805 1.31 22.95 -34.65
C ILE A 805 2.13 22.22 -35.73
N ALA A 806 2.47 20.94 -35.54
CA ALA A 806 3.21 20.15 -36.53
C ALA A 806 2.38 19.88 -37.80
N MET A 807 1.13 19.43 -37.65
CA MET A 807 0.27 19.06 -38.77
C MET A 807 -0.34 20.26 -39.51
N GLN A 808 -0.50 21.41 -38.84
CA GLN A 808 -1.20 22.59 -39.39
C GLN A 808 -0.50 23.92 -39.03
N PRO A 809 0.82 24.07 -39.23
CA PRO A 809 1.60 25.25 -38.82
C PRO A 809 1.08 26.57 -39.41
N GLU A 810 0.43 26.53 -40.57
CA GLU A 810 -0.22 27.70 -41.19
C GLU A 810 -1.35 28.32 -40.35
N LYS A 811 -1.85 27.62 -39.33
CA LYS A 811 -2.79 28.14 -38.31
C LYS A 811 -2.11 28.74 -37.07
N TYR A 812 -0.79 28.59 -36.94
CA TYR A 812 0.01 28.93 -35.75
C TYR A 812 1.20 29.83 -36.10
N LYS A 813 1.03 30.72 -37.08
CA LYS A 813 2.11 31.57 -37.64
C LYS A 813 2.85 32.44 -36.61
N ASP A 814 2.20 32.79 -35.49
CA ASP A 814 2.81 33.56 -34.40
C ASP A 814 3.65 32.70 -33.42
N GLU A 815 3.51 31.36 -33.46
CA GLU A 815 4.27 30.41 -32.64
C GLU A 815 5.33 29.63 -33.45
N VAL A 816 5.21 29.57 -34.78
CA VAL A 816 6.13 28.86 -35.68
C VAL A 816 7.28 29.76 -36.17
N LEU A 817 8.52 29.29 -36.03
CA LEU A 817 9.73 29.97 -36.48
C LEU A 817 10.15 29.59 -37.91
N GLU A 818 9.96 28.31 -38.27
CA GLU A 818 10.25 27.75 -39.58
C GLU A 818 9.40 26.50 -39.79
N ALA A 819 8.96 26.25 -41.02
CA ALA A 819 8.24 25.03 -41.39
C ALA A 819 8.69 24.54 -42.77
N SER A 820 8.60 23.23 -42.96
CA SER A 820 8.90 22.47 -44.18
C SER A 820 7.90 21.31 -44.28
N ASP A 821 8.01 20.45 -45.28
CA ASP A 821 7.15 19.27 -45.38
C ASP A 821 7.43 18.24 -44.28
N ASP A 822 8.70 18.08 -43.87
CA ASP A 822 9.16 17.10 -42.86
C ASP A 822 9.09 17.62 -41.41
N VAL A 823 9.36 18.91 -41.17
CA VAL A 823 9.54 19.45 -39.80
C VAL A 823 8.98 20.86 -39.58
N VAL A 824 8.61 21.15 -38.33
CA VAL A 824 8.23 22.50 -37.83
C VAL A 824 9.11 22.89 -36.65
N VAL A 825 9.59 24.13 -36.61
CA VAL A 825 10.44 24.69 -35.55
C VAL A 825 9.68 25.73 -34.73
N LEU A 826 9.75 25.66 -33.39
CA LEU A 826 9.18 26.64 -32.47
C LEU A 826 9.97 26.76 -31.16
N ASN A 827 9.87 27.89 -30.46
CA ASN A 827 10.43 28.04 -29.11
C ASN A 827 9.70 27.16 -28.07
N ASP A 828 10.42 26.57 -27.10
CA ASP A 828 9.77 25.93 -25.93
C ASP A 828 9.08 27.05 -25.12
N LYS A 829 7.78 26.91 -24.85
CA LYS A 829 6.94 27.89 -24.13
C LYS A 829 7.37 28.14 -22.67
N TYR A 830 8.22 27.27 -22.14
CA TYR A 830 8.79 27.29 -20.79
C TYR A 830 10.30 26.98 -20.85
N PRO A 831 11.13 27.76 -21.58
CA PRO A 831 12.49 27.37 -21.96
C PRO A 831 13.34 27.05 -20.73
N LYS A 832 14.23 26.04 -20.79
CA LYS A 832 14.96 25.54 -19.60
C LYS A 832 16.40 26.08 -19.47
N ALA A 833 16.86 26.79 -20.49
CA ALA A 833 18.11 27.55 -20.58
C ALA A 833 17.82 28.89 -21.29
N LYS A 834 18.84 29.71 -21.58
CA LYS A 834 18.70 30.93 -22.40
C LYS A 834 18.00 30.65 -23.74
N GLN A 835 18.53 29.71 -24.52
CA GLN A 835 17.99 29.29 -25.81
C GLN A 835 17.48 27.84 -25.70
N HIS A 836 16.19 27.65 -25.98
CA HIS A 836 15.57 26.32 -25.96
C HIS A 836 14.40 26.27 -26.94
N LEU A 837 14.56 25.53 -28.04
CA LEU A 837 13.53 25.32 -29.04
C LEU A 837 13.24 23.84 -29.30
N LEU A 838 12.15 23.59 -30.01
CA LEU A 838 11.66 22.29 -30.40
C LEU A 838 11.62 22.20 -31.93
N VAL A 839 12.16 21.11 -32.49
CA VAL A 839 11.91 20.70 -33.87
C VAL A 839 10.92 19.52 -33.84
N LEU A 840 9.75 19.67 -34.44
CA LEU A 840 8.65 18.70 -34.44
C LEU A 840 8.63 17.88 -35.74
N ALA A 841 8.36 16.58 -35.66
CA ALA A 841 8.24 15.69 -36.82
C ALA A 841 6.85 15.76 -37.48
N ARG A 842 6.75 16.03 -38.79
CA ARG A 842 5.48 16.10 -39.53
C ARG A 842 4.99 14.73 -40.06
N PHE A 843 4.84 13.75 -39.17
CA PHE A 843 4.53 12.37 -39.54
C PHE A 843 3.43 11.76 -38.66
N GLU A 844 2.29 11.37 -39.24
CA GLU A 844 1.15 10.85 -38.46
C GLU A 844 1.46 9.51 -37.78
N GLY A 845 1.43 9.50 -36.44
CA GLY A 845 1.66 8.32 -35.60
C GLY A 845 3.05 8.25 -34.96
N LEU A 846 4.00 9.08 -35.43
CA LEU A 846 5.33 9.24 -34.84
C LEU A 846 5.26 10.15 -33.59
N ASP A 847 4.59 9.66 -32.57
CA ASP A 847 4.10 10.48 -31.46
C ASP A 847 5.16 10.71 -30.38
N CYS A 848 6.09 9.77 -30.22
CA CYS A 848 7.21 9.82 -29.29
C CYS A 848 8.41 8.99 -29.77
N LEU A 849 9.53 9.04 -29.02
CA LEU A 849 10.75 8.30 -29.37
C LEU A 849 10.55 6.77 -29.44
N ALA A 850 9.54 6.23 -28.74
CA ALA A 850 9.20 4.81 -28.80
C ALA A 850 8.54 4.38 -30.13
N ASP A 851 7.94 5.33 -30.85
CA ASP A 851 7.35 5.10 -32.19
C ASP A 851 8.43 5.22 -33.30
N ALA A 852 9.67 5.63 -32.98
CA ALA A 852 10.76 5.75 -33.94
C ALA A 852 11.33 4.38 -34.38
N ARG A 853 11.38 4.16 -35.69
CA ARG A 853 11.68 2.87 -36.37
C ARG A 853 12.54 3.13 -37.61
N LYS A 854 13.06 2.08 -38.26
CA LYS A 854 14.00 2.22 -39.39
C LYS A 854 13.43 3.02 -40.56
N GLU A 855 12.12 2.98 -40.81
CA GLU A 855 11.46 3.84 -41.81
C GLU A 855 11.58 5.36 -41.49
N HIS A 856 11.68 5.72 -40.21
CA HIS A 856 11.75 7.11 -39.75
C HIS A 856 13.19 7.68 -39.75
N LEU A 857 14.20 6.91 -40.18
CA LEU A 857 15.62 7.30 -40.08
C LEU A 857 15.95 8.58 -40.87
N GLN A 858 15.40 8.74 -42.07
CA GLN A 858 15.59 9.96 -42.86
C GLN A 858 15.01 11.19 -42.14
N LEU A 859 13.79 11.07 -41.60
CA LEU A 859 13.12 12.14 -40.87
C LEU A 859 13.87 12.54 -39.58
N LEU A 860 14.40 11.56 -38.83
CA LEU A 860 15.28 11.84 -37.67
C LEU A 860 16.53 12.62 -38.09
N THR A 861 17.09 12.31 -39.27
CA THR A 861 18.24 13.01 -39.84
C THR A 861 17.86 14.44 -40.27
N THR A 862 16.71 14.63 -40.91
CA THR A 862 16.16 15.97 -41.24
C THR A 862 15.92 16.81 -39.97
N MET A 863 15.34 16.22 -38.92
CA MET A 863 15.17 16.89 -37.62
C MET A 863 16.50 17.32 -37.01
N HIS A 864 17.52 16.46 -37.07
CA HIS A 864 18.85 16.77 -36.55
C HIS A 864 19.51 17.92 -37.33
N ALA A 865 19.51 17.86 -38.66
CA ALA A 865 20.07 18.91 -39.52
C ALA A 865 19.38 20.27 -39.31
N MET A 866 18.04 20.28 -39.19
CA MET A 866 17.28 21.49 -38.84
C MET A 866 17.66 22.01 -37.44
N GLY A 867 17.89 21.11 -36.49
CA GLY A 867 18.37 21.47 -35.16
C GLY A 867 19.78 22.08 -35.15
N LEU A 868 20.69 21.56 -35.99
CA LEU A 868 22.05 22.10 -36.15
C LEU A 868 22.00 23.52 -36.74
N LYS A 869 21.28 23.71 -37.86
CA LYS A 869 21.07 25.01 -38.52
C LYS A 869 20.63 26.10 -37.53
N TRP A 870 19.72 25.76 -36.61
CA TRP A 870 19.24 26.71 -35.59
C TRP A 870 20.20 26.87 -34.41
N ALA A 871 20.95 25.84 -34.02
CA ALA A 871 22.02 25.98 -33.04
C ALA A 871 23.16 26.89 -33.56
N GLU A 872 23.58 26.70 -34.82
CA GLU A 872 24.57 27.54 -35.52
C GLU A 872 24.11 29.00 -35.60
N LYS A 873 22.84 29.24 -35.97
CA LYS A 873 22.25 30.59 -35.94
C LYS A 873 22.37 31.24 -34.56
N PHE A 874 22.02 30.55 -33.48
CA PHE A 874 22.18 31.09 -32.13
C PHE A 874 23.65 31.24 -31.70
N LEU A 875 24.58 30.46 -32.25
CA LEU A 875 26.01 30.60 -32.00
C LEU A 875 26.63 31.80 -32.75
N HIS A 876 26.02 32.25 -33.86
CA HIS A 876 26.32 33.55 -34.45
C HIS A 876 25.78 34.73 -33.61
N GLU A 877 24.74 34.52 -32.80
CA GLU A 877 24.16 35.53 -31.89
C GLU A 877 24.89 35.60 -30.53
N ASP A 878 25.23 34.45 -29.91
CA ASP A 878 26.01 34.33 -28.67
C ASP A 878 26.97 33.12 -28.77
N ALA A 879 28.18 33.38 -29.28
CA ALA A 879 29.22 32.37 -29.49
C ALA A 879 29.78 31.74 -28.20
N ALA A 880 29.40 32.25 -27.01
CA ALA A 880 29.74 31.64 -25.72
C ALA A 880 28.75 30.55 -25.29
N LEU A 881 27.66 30.35 -26.03
CA LEU A 881 26.75 29.23 -25.82
C LEU A 881 27.38 27.89 -26.25
N VAL A 882 26.82 26.82 -25.72
CA VAL A 882 27.09 25.44 -26.12
C VAL A 882 25.74 24.77 -26.25
N PHE A 883 25.45 24.10 -27.35
CA PHE A 883 24.16 23.44 -27.57
C PHE A 883 24.27 21.91 -27.47
N ARG A 884 23.16 21.27 -27.11
CA ARG A 884 22.99 19.82 -27.15
C ARG A 884 21.63 19.51 -27.79
N LEU A 885 21.61 18.51 -28.67
CA LEU A 885 20.45 18.13 -29.46
C LEU A 885 19.98 16.74 -29.03
N GLY A 886 18.74 16.59 -28.57
CA GLY A 886 18.25 15.27 -28.15
C GLY A 886 16.78 15.19 -27.74
N TYR A 887 16.37 13.97 -27.41
CA TYR A 887 15.00 13.57 -27.15
C TYR A 887 14.84 13.11 -25.70
N HIS A 888 13.65 13.27 -25.12
CA HIS A 888 13.31 12.60 -23.85
C HIS A 888 12.87 11.16 -24.10
N SER A 889 13.40 10.19 -23.33
CA SER A 889 13.04 8.77 -23.43
C SER A 889 11.52 8.51 -23.31
N VAL A 890 10.83 9.31 -22.48
CA VAL A 890 9.36 9.32 -22.35
C VAL A 890 8.90 10.78 -22.35
N PRO A 891 8.53 11.37 -23.50
CA PRO A 891 8.17 12.77 -23.58
C PRO A 891 6.81 13.07 -22.91
N SER A 892 6.60 14.33 -22.52
CA SER A 892 5.38 14.77 -21.83
C SER A 892 4.26 15.24 -22.77
N MET A 893 4.50 15.29 -24.09
CA MET A 893 3.59 15.78 -25.13
C MET A 893 3.82 15.02 -26.44
N ARG A 894 2.76 14.88 -27.25
CA ARG A 894 2.84 14.57 -28.69
C ARG A 894 2.94 15.90 -29.44
N GLN A 895 3.68 16.07 -30.51
CA GLN A 895 4.35 15.12 -31.41
C GLN A 895 5.77 14.74 -30.99
N LEU A 896 6.44 13.79 -31.66
CA LEU A 896 7.89 13.59 -31.51
C LEU A 896 8.61 14.93 -31.74
N HIS A 897 9.42 15.33 -30.76
CA HIS A 897 10.14 16.60 -30.76
C HIS A 897 11.59 16.44 -30.32
N LEU A 898 12.49 16.96 -31.15
CA LEU A 898 13.90 17.15 -30.82
C LEU A 898 14.04 18.46 -30.02
N HIS A 899 14.65 18.41 -28.84
CA HIS A 899 15.07 19.59 -28.10
C HIS A 899 16.42 20.08 -28.62
N VAL A 900 16.49 21.35 -28.99
CA VAL A 900 17.75 22.08 -29.22
C VAL A 900 17.93 23.01 -28.03
N ILE A 901 18.87 22.71 -27.13
CA ILE A 901 18.98 23.38 -25.83
C ILE A 901 20.40 23.82 -25.49
N SER A 902 20.55 25.10 -25.12
CA SER A 902 21.82 25.64 -24.66
C SER A 902 22.17 25.15 -23.24
N GLN A 903 23.45 24.88 -22.99
CA GLN A 903 23.94 24.19 -21.78
C GLN A 903 24.27 25.14 -20.62
N ASP A 904 23.93 26.43 -20.71
CA ASP A 904 23.96 27.37 -19.58
C ASP A 904 22.91 27.03 -18.51
N PHE A 905 21.74 26.51 -18.94
CA PHE A 905 20.59 26.24 -18.08
C PHE A 905 20.08 27.46 -17.25
N ASP A 906 20.35 28.68 -17.71
CA ASP A 906 19.84 29.90 -17.08
C ASP A 906 18.40 30.19 -17.52
N SER A 907 17.43 29.84 -16.67
CA SER A 907 16.03 30.16 -16.91
C SER A 907 15.17 30.17 -15.65
N LYS A 908 14.22 31.11 -15.58
CA LYS A 908 13.14 31.16 -14.57
C LYS A 908 12.21 29.94 -14.55
N HIS A 909 12.20 29.11 -15.60
CA HIS A 909 11.36 27.89 -15.69
C HIS A 909 12.08 26.62 -15.23
N LEU A 910 13.41 26.64 -15.11
CA LEU A 910 14.19 25.59 -14.46
C LEU A 910 14.05 25.68 -12.93
N LYS A 911 12.92 25.20 -12.41
CA LYS A 911 12.48 25.41 -11.02
C LYS A 911 12.75 24.26 -10.06
N ASN A 912 12.79 23.01 -10.53
CA ASN A 912 12.80 21.83 -9.66
C ASN A 912 13.73 20.72 -10.17
N LYS A 913 13.93 19.72 -9.30
CA LYS A 913 14.84 18.60 -9.51
C LYS A 913 14.55 17.75 -10.76
N LYS A 914 13.27 17.56 -11.12
CA LYS A 914 12.90 16.84 -12.34
C LYS A 914 13.29 17.61 -13.60
N HIS A 915 13.10 18.94 -13.60
CA HIS A 915 13.48 19.79 -14.75
C HIS A 915 15.01 19.83 -14.99
N TRP A 916 15.83 19.52 -13.97
CA TRP A 916 17.28 19.35 -14.17
C TRP A 916 17.60 17.96 -14.72
N ASN A 917 17.13 16.92 -14.04
CA ASN A 917 17.48 15.53 -14.35
C ASN A 917 16.95 15.10 -15.73
N SER A 918 15.87 15.71 -16.23
CA SER A 918 15.31 15.37 -17.55
C SER A 918 16.27 15.64 -18.71
N PHE A 919 17.17 16.63 -18.57
CA PHE A 919 18.21 16.95 -19.58
C PHE A 919 19.60 16.41 -19.22
N ASN A 920 19.87 16.21 -17.92
CA ASN A 920 21.23 15.97 -17.39
C ASN A 920 21.49 14.54 -16.89
N ALA A 921 20.53 13.62 -17.07
CA ALA A 921 20.67 12.18 -16.88
C ALA A 921 20.37 11.43 -18.19
N ALA A 922 20.57 10.10 -18.22
CA ALA A 922 20.36 9.23 -19.40
C ALA A 922 18.90 9.18 -19.93
N PHE A 923 17.98 9.88 -19.28
CA PHE A 923 16.63 10.14 -19.78
C PHE A 923 16.62 11.12 -20.98
N PHE A 924 17.66 11.94 -21.14
CA PHE A 924 17.92 12.70 -22.36
C PHE A 924 18.82 11.88 -23.28
N ARG A 925 18.32 11.54 -24.47
CA ARG A 925 18.97 10.72 -25.49
C ARG A 925 19.49 11.64 -26.59
N ASP A 926 20.80 11.66 -26.82
CA ASP A 926 21.39 12.50 -27.86
C ASP A 926 20.89 12.11 -29.25
N SER A 927 20.73 13.11 -30.11
CA SER A 927 20.12 12.92 -31.43
C SER A 927 20.93 11.99 -32.34
N LEU A 928 22.26 12.02 -32.23
CA LEU A 928 23.16 11.17 -33.01
C LEU A 928 23.11 9.72 -32.51
N ASP A 929 23.13 9.48 -31.20
CA ASP A 929 22.89 8.16 -30.59
C ASP A 929 21.57 7.54 -31.08
N VAL A 930 20.50 8.35 -31.13
CA VAL A 930 19.18 7.91 -31.59
C VAL A 930 19.18 7.54 -33.07
N ILE A 931 19.86 8.30 -33.93
CA ILE A 931 20.00 8.00 -35.36
C ILE A 931 20.81 6.72 -35.56
N GLU A 932 21.94 6.56 -34.85
CA GLU A 932 22.77 5.34 -34.88
C GLU A 932 21.97 4.11 -34.41
N GLU A 933 21.28 4.20 -33.28
CA GLU A 933 20.49 3.10 -32.73
C GLU A 933 19.33 2.70 -33.64
N VAL A 934 18.62 3.66 -34.24
CA VAL A 934 17.55 3.38 -35.21
C VAL A 934 18.09 2.80 -36.52
N SER A 935 19.27 3.23 -36.97
CA SER A 935 19.94 2.66 -38.15
C SER A 935 20.37 1.21 -37.92
N ASN A 936 21.08 0.96 -36.82
CA ASN A 936 21.70 -0.34 -36.52
C ASN A 936 20.68 -1.37 -35.97
N HIS A 937 19.78 -0.95 -35.08
CA HIS A 937 18.87 -1.84 -34.35
C HIS A 937 17.39 -1.69 -34.75
N GLY A 938 17.05 -0.76 -35.64
CA GLY A 938 15.70 -0.56 -36.17
C GLY A 938 14.69 0.06 -35.19
N LYS A 939 15.17 0.58 -34.05
CA LYS A 939 14.43 1.28 -32.99
C LYS A 939 15.41 2.01 -32.07
N ALA A 940 14.97 3.06 -31.38
CA ALA A 940 15.76 3.73 -30.34
C ALA A 940 15.78 2.93 -29.00
N THR A 941 16.85 3.08 -28.22
CA THR A 941 16.95 2.51 -26.86
C THR A 941 16.31 3.44 -25.85
N LEU A 942 15.23 2.96 -25.23
CA LEU A 942 14.48 3.67 -24.20
C LEU A 942 14.96 3.27 -22.81
N GLN A 943 15.16 4.25 -21.93
CA GLN A 943 15.39 4.02 -20.50
C GLN A 943 14.22 4.60 -19.70
N ASP A 944 13.26 3.75 -19.34
CA ASP A 944 12.23 4.07 -18.34
C ASP A 944 12.67 3.59 -16.96
N ASP A 945 13.38 4.47 -16.24
CA ASP A 945 13.53 4.33 -14.80
C ASP A 945 13.19 5.67 -14.12
N ASN A 946 12.06 5.68 -13.41
CA ASN A 946 11.61 6.80 -12.59
C ASN A 946 12.64 7.22 -11.52
N ARG A 947 13.60 6.35 -11.17
CA ARG A 947 14.73 6.68 -10.28
C ARG A 947 15.65 7.73 -10.90
N LEU A 948 15.82 7.78 -12.23
CA LEU A 948 16.62 8.81 -12.92
C LEU A 948 16.13 10.22 -12.59
N MET A 949 14.80 10.41 -12.57
CA MET A 949 14.15 11.69 -12.19
C MET A 949 14.22 11.99 -10.68
N SER A 950 14.82 11.10 -9.89
CA SER A 950 15.06 11.24 -8.44
C SER A 950 16.55 11.28 -8.04
N MET A 951 17.47 10.99 -8.97
CA MET A 951 18.94 11.05 -8.76
C MET A 951 19.39 12.41 -8.21
N GLU A 952 20.51 12.44 -7.48
CA GLU A 952 21.12 13.64 -6.94
C GLU A 952 21.32 14.75 -7.99
N LEU A 953 21.18 16.02 -7.56
CA LEU A 953 21.42 17.17 -8.42
C LEU A 953 22.92 17.33 -8.67
N ARG A 954 23.42 16.80 -9.79
CA ARG A 954 24.82 16.87 -10.16
C ARG A 954 25.06 17.88 -11.28
N CYS A 955 26.13 18.65 -11.17
CA CYS A 955 26.58 19.57 -12.21
C CYS A 955 26.82 18.79 -13.53
N HIS A 956 26.46 19.37 -14.67
CA HIS A 956 26.60 18.72 -15.97
C HIS A 956 28.06 18.68 -16.47
N ARG A 957 28.90 19.63 -16.00
CA ARG A 957 30.35 19.68 -16.19
C ARG A 957 31.08 18.81 -15.16
N CYS A 958 31.47 19.38 -14.01
CA CYS A 958 32.31 18.71 -13.00
C CYS A 958 31.64 17.59 -12.16
N ARG A 959 30.37 17.22 -12.45
CA ARG A 959 29.61 16.16 -11.73
C ARG A 959 29.45 16.29 -10.20
N SER A 960 29.87 17.41 -9.60
CA SER A 960 29.68 17.72 -8.17
C SER A 960 28.20 17.65 -7.77
N ALA A 961 27.89 17.06 -6.62
CA ALA A 961 26.52 16.96 -6.10
C ALA A 961 26.10 18.20 -5.30
N HIS A 962 24.84 18.62 -5.46
CA HIS A 962 24.24 19.79 -4.82
C HIS A 962 22.96 19.41 -4.07
N PRO A 963 22.67 20.00 -2.90
CA PRO A 963 21.49 19.62 -2.10
C PRO A 963 20.17 20.21 -2.63
N ASN A 964 20.22 21.26 -3.46
CA ASN A 964 19.03 21.93 -4.00
C ASN A 964 19.35 22.71 -5.29
N MET A 965 18.29 23.11 -6.01
CA MET A 965 18.39 23.84 -7.28
C MET A 965 19.08 25.21 -7.16
N ALA A 966 18.96 25.90 -6.01
CA ALA A 966 19.56 27.23 -5.84
C ALA A 966 21.10 27.15 -5.78
N ARG A 967 21.65 26.21 -5.00
CA ARG A 967 23.11 25.97 -4.98
C ARG A 967 23.62 25.45 -6.32
N LEU A 968 22.87 24.55 -6.97
CA LEU A 968 23.21 24.07 -8.31
C LEU A 968 23.30 25.22 -9.33
N LYS A 969 22.28 26.09 -9.38
CA LYS A 969 22.28 27.26 -10.29
C LYS A 969 23.45 28.21 -10.03
N SER A 970 23.67 28.57 -8.77
CA SER A 970 24.79 29.43 -8.35
C SER A 970 26.16 28.81 -8.66
N HIS A 971 26.25 27.49 -8.77
CA HIS A 971 27.45 26.79 -9.18
C HIS A 971 27.61 26.74 -10.71
N ILE A 972 26.60 26.32 -11.47
CA ILE A 972 26.73 26.15 -12.94
C ILE A 972 26.99 27.48 -13.66
N SER A 973 26.46 28.60 -13.16
CA SER A 973 26.74 29.95 -13.69
C SER A 973 28.21 30.36 -13.59
N ASN A 974 29.01 29.64 -12.79
CA ASN A 974 30.43 29.92 -12.54
C ASN A 974 31.33 28.69 -12.84
N CYS A 975 30.79 27.61 -13.40
CA CYS A 975 31.49 26.33 -13.51
C CYS A 975 32.30 26.23 -14.80
N GLN A 976 33.58 26.63 -14.73
CA GLN A 976 34.53 26.56 -15.85
C GLN A 976 35.17 25.18 -16.08
N ALA A 977 34.63 24.13 -15.44
CA ALA A 977 35.07 22.77 -15.73
C ALA A 977 34.67 22.35 -17.16
N PRO A 978 35.46 21.47 -17.82
CA PRO A 978 35.08 20.88 -19.09
C PRO A 978 33.80 20.04 -18.93
N PHE A 979 33.14 19.77 -20.05
CA PHE A 979 32.11 18.73 -20.10
C PHE A 979 32.77 17.36 -19.92
N PRO A 980 32.06 16.35 -19.36
CA PRO A 980 32.55 14.97 -19.32
C PRO A 980 32.84 14.45 -20.72
N ALA A 981 33.86 13.60 -20.86
CA ALA A 981 34.31 13.04 -22.15
C ALA A 981 33.15 12.45 -22.98
N ALA A 982 32.25 11.67 -22.35
CA ALA A 982 31.06 11.11 -22.98
C ALA A 982 30.02 12.13 -23.54
N LEU A 983 30.20 13.44 -23.33
CA LEU A 983 29.47 14.51 -24.03
C LEU A 983 30.35 15.29 -25.03
N GLN A 984 31.67 15.23 -24.90
CA GLN A 984 32.62 15.82 -25.87
C GLN A 984 32.82 14.90 -27.08
N GLU A 985 32.64 13.59 -26.89
CA GLU A 985 32.65 12.56 -27.93
C GLU A 985 31.42 12.64 -28.86
N ASN A 986 31.56 12.06 -30.06
CA ASN A 986 30.49 11.80 -31.04
C ASN A 986 29.63 13.03 -31.43
N GLY A 987 30.18 14.25 -31.38
CA GLY A 987 29.46 15.46 -31.82
C GLY A 987 28.23 15.83 -30.99
N ARG A 988 28.09 15.28 -29.77
CA ARG A 988 26.91 15.50 -28.91
C ARG A 988 26.76 16.96 -28.46
N LEU A 989 27.85 17.72 -28.39
CA LEU A 989 27.87 19.15 -28.11
C LEU A 989 28.20 19.95 -29.37
N VAL A 990 27.38 20.96 -29.67
CA VAL A 990 27.58 21.92 -30.75
C VAL A 990 28.16 23.20 -30.18
N LEU A 991 29.23 23.69 -30.81
CA LEU A 991 30.06 24.82 -30.39
C LEU A 991 30.23 25.78 -31.58
N ALA A 992 30.50 27.06 -31.32
CA ALA A 992 30.89 27.98 -32.38
C ALA A 992 32.18 27.48 -33.06
N GLN A 993 32.20 27.43 -34.39
CA GLN A 993 33.39 27.02 -35.12
C GLN A 993 34.50 28.04 -34.92
N SER A 994 35.69 27.57 -34.53
CA SER A 994 36.87 28.43 -34.40
C SER A 994 37.46 28.68 -35.79
N ASN A 995 37.30 29.90 -36.32
CA ASN A 995 37.91 30.34 -37.58
C ASN A 995 39.44 30.18 -37.50
N SER A 996 39.94 29.06 -37.99
CA SER A 996 41.34 28.63 -37.90
C SER A 996 41.84 28.06 -39.23
N GLY A 997 41.58 28.81 -40.30
CA GLY A 997 42.37 28.81 -41.53
C GLY A 997 42.21 27.62 -42.48
N CYS A 998 41.29 27.77 -43.44
CA CYS A 998 41.40 27.21 -44.79
C CYS A 998 40.67 28.15 -45.76
N ASP A 999 41.35 29.24 -46.16
CA ASP A 999 41.16 29.78 -47.51
C ASP A 999 41.87 28.85 -48.52
N PRO A 1000 41.45 28.81 -49.80
CA PRO A 1000 41.76 27.72 -50.74
C PRO A 1000 43.20 27.69 -51.29
#